data_AF-A0A1V2LBU8-F1
#
_entry.id   AF-A0A1V2LBU8-F1
#
_cell.length_a   1.000
_cell.length_b   1.000
_cell.length_c   1.000
_cell.angle_alpha   90.00
_cell.angle_beta   90.00
_cell.angle_gamma   90.00
#
_symmetry.space_group_name_H-M   'P 1'
#
loop_
_entity.id
_entity.type
_entity.pdbx_description
1 polymer ?
#
loop_
_entity_poly.entity_id
_entity_poly.type
_entity_poly.pdbx_seq_one_letter_code
_entity_poly.pdbx_strand_id
1 'polypeptide(L)'
;MRLDLLIDQGRRYFTRFNLPKAQVLKTGLAVALALIIFIQLFSASSSNAAPSAKKIAVVKPDQHSNENYNSLQGGQFDNTPLSVRCSKFFESIRTKERDSELATQEFSYYSSSSRTFFLLPERDEFLEAGKKQSGGDEKSNDKDYIEHATTDNSRAQRFLTFFSNARIYGTCYIESNIFEELAEKSGSFNVFWDEEAGNGVDDTNLFHLANDFGIKYFSWLTQIKPVYKKMGASTFDSGVPSIDPEYESETIGKASFLYNFRQSLNGKGIVIPVKDANDFDALKRLAKLLRFTGCNLPIQIVHDGFLDADKESAIKDAFTKTITPTDFITLETSEMLPAGFDVNFSPIENVWFVNIAISLDNKYTRTVARDSTFKTLALLFSSFEDALLMDPTVLPFNRLFTLFDTEHYETTGSYYFPSYQINEDISSSELAFIKKLFPTQVDETVFGITEVNEEILSNTRMFKQKKTHSIDNSVVLMNKKDHFLGLLLTAEVQLMPINFDHDSLKKDLLWIVPLAAGASQLSMHQVPAAVVGEFTPEKNRKIQPSVAREMCSQHRAFLDSSIAAEASIYFITDGFRNCDVEIDVEKEKDYPLFSELAKDPKKLKEWSGEATKFQGAIIPLAQEIEAKNNFDEVAIGLQNHGYCGDNIWCAYDVLGAKDDPEFHAVVIDFDVPQQKTLEVMSQVWQKF
;
A
#
# COMPACT_ATOMS: atom_id res chain seq x y z
N MET A 1 -43.32 -21.38 -29.95
CA MET A 1 -43.76 -21.18 -31.35
C MET A 1 -43.38 -22.44 -32.14
N ARG A 2 -44.32 -23.10 -32.84
CA ARG A 2 -44.09 -24.45 -33.42
C ARG A 2 -43.22 -24.35 -34.69
N LEU A 3 -42.02 -24.94 -34.63
CA LEU A 3 -40.99 -24.94 -35.67
C LEU A 3 -41.49 -25.48 -37.04
N ASP A 4 -42.47 -26.38 -36.99
CA ASP A 4 -43.04 -27.03 -38.18
C ASP A 4 -43.77 -26.04 -39.11
N LEU A 5 -44.33 -24.96 -38.55
CA LEU A 5 -45.07 -23.96 -39.34
C LEU A 5 -44.12 -23.04 -40.14
N LEU A 6 -42.93 -22.77 -39.60
CA LEU A 6 -41.88 -21.98 -40.27
C LEU A 6 -41.22 -22.76 -41.40
N ILE A 7 -41.01 -24.07 -41.22
CA ILE A 7 -40.43 -24.94 -42.23
C ILE A 7 -41.38 -25.07 -43.44
N ASP A 8 -42.69 -25.18 -43.19
CA ASP A 8 -43.68 -25.31 -44.27
C ASP A 8 -43.88 -23.99 -45.05
N GLN A 9 -43.82 -22.83 -44.37
CA GLN A 9 -43.84 -21.52 -45.05
C GLN A 9 -42.55 -21.27 -45.85
N GLY A 10 -41.39 -21.68 -45.34
CA GLY A 10 -40.13 -21.61 -46.08
C GLY A 10 -40.19 -22.43 -47.37
N ARG A 11 -40.67 -23.67 -47.31
CA ARG A 11 -40.78 -24.55 -48.50
C ARG A 11 -41.66 -23.97 -49.61
N ARG A 12 -42.77 -23.31 -49.24
CA ARG A 12 -43.68 -22.65 -50.20
C ARG A 12 -43.09 -21.38 -50.82
N TYR A 13 -42.23 -20.68 -50.09
CA TYR A 13 -41.53 -19.50 -50.61
C TYR A 13 -40.46 -19.89 -51.66
N PHE A 14 -39.69 -20.94 -51.41
CA PHE A 14 -38.60 -21.37 -52.30
C PHE A 14 -39.06 -22.05 -53.59
N THR A 15 -40.22 -22.73 -53.59
CA THR A 15 -40.82 -23.29 -54.81
C THR A 15 -41.29 -22.23 -55.80
N ARG A 16 -41.47 -20.98 -55.36
CA ARG A 16 -41.96 -19.88 -56.19
C ARG A 16 -40.88 -19.14 -56.98
N PHE A 17 -39.59 -19.31 -56.63
CA PHE A 17 -38.48 -18.51 -57.18
C PHE A 17 -37.38 -19.30 -57.91
N ASN A 18 -37.56 -20.61 -58.15
CA ASN A 18 -36.70 -21.44 -59.02
C ASN A 18 -35.18 -21.31 -58.76
N LEU A 19 -34.79 -21.16 -57.48
CA LEU A 19 -33.39 -21.02 -57.08
C LEU A 19 -32.70 -22.40 -57.02
N PRO A 20 -31.44 -22.54 -57.50
CA PRO A 20 -30.69 -23.79 -57.44
C PRO A 20 -30.52 -24.26 -55.98
N LYS A 21 -30.75 -25.56 -55.71
CA LYS A 21 -30.72 -26.15 -54.36
C LYS A 21 -29.44 -25.84 -53.56
N ALA A 22 -28.30 -25.71 -54.25
CA ALA A 22 -27.02 -25.37 -53.62
C ALA A 22 -26.95 -23.92 -53.11
N GLN A 23 -27.66 -22.99 -53.74
CA GLN A 23 -27.76 -21.61 -53.28
C GLN A 23 -28.66 -21.51 -52.06
N VAL A 24 -29.79 -22.23 -52.05
CA VAL A 24 -30.73 -22.25 -50.91
C VAL A 24 -30.07 -22.75 -49.62
N LEU A 25 -29.20 -23.76 -49.72
CA LEU A 25 -28.45 -24.25 -48.56
C LEU A 25 -27.47 -23.18 -48.03
N LYS A 26 -26.77 -22.47 -48.92
CA LYS A 26 -25.83 -21.39 -48.55
C LYS A 26 -26.54 -20.18 -47.95
N THR A 27 -27.68 -19.75 -48.53
CA THR A 27 -28.45 -18.63 -47.98
C THR A 27 -29.13 -19.03 -46.67
N GLY A 28 -29.63 -20.27 -46.55
CA GLY A 28 -30.19 -20.80 -45.31
C GLY A 28 -29.15 -20.87 -44.19
N LEU A 29 -27.93 -21.33 -44.50
CA LEU A 29 -26.84 -21.37 -43.53
C LEU A 29 -26.38 -19.98 -43.11
N ALA A 30 -26.28 -19.03 -44.05
CA ALA A 30 -25.93 -17.64 -43.77
C ALA A 30 -26.99 -16.93 -42.91
N VAL A 31 -28.28 -17.18 -43.18
CA VAL A 31 -29.38 -16.63 -42.37
C VAL A 31 -29.41 -17.27 -40.98
N ALA A 32 -29.13 -18.58 -40.87
CA ALA A 32 -29.02 -19.25 -39.57
C ALA A 32 -27.82 -18.72 -38.76
N LEU A 33 -26.66 -18.53 -39.39
CA LEU A 33 -25.49 -17.91 -38.75
C LEU A 33 -25.75 -16.47 -38.35
N ALA A 34 -26.40 -15.68 -39.20
CA ALA A 34 -26.80 -14.32 -38.85
C ALA A 34 -27.80 -14.30 -37.70
N LEU A 35 -28.75 -15.23 -37.64
CA LEU A 35 -29.67 -15.39 -36.51
C LEU A 35 -28.94 -15.82 -35.23
N ILE A 36 -27.96 -16.71 -35.31
CA ILE A 36 -27.14 -17.11 -34.14
C ILE A 36 -26.32 -15.93 -33.64
N ILE A 37 -25.67 -15.18 -34.54
CA ILE A 37 -24.91 -13.97 -34.19
C ILE A 37 -25.85 -12.89 -33.61
N PHE A 38 -27.04 -12.72 -34.19
CA PHE A 38 -28.03 -11.76 -33.69
C PHE A 38 -28.59 -12.18 -32.32
N ILE A 39 -28.82 -13.48 -32.09
CA ILE A 39 -29.20 -14.03 -30.79
C ILE A 39 -28.07 -13.87 -29.78
N GLN A 40 -26.81 -14.09 -30.17
CA GLN A 40 -25.64 -13.90 -29.30
C GLN A 40 -25.41 -12.43 -28.96
N LEU A 41 -25.59 -11.51 -29.92
CA LEU A 41 -25.52 -10.07 -29.69
C LEU A 41 -26.69 -9.58 -28.82
N PHE A 42 -27.90 -10.13 -28.99
CA PHE A 42 -29.03 -9.82 -28.12
C PHE A 42 -28.93 -10.46 -26.74
N SER A 43 -28.31 -11.62 -26.59
CA SER A 43 -28.06 -12.24 -25.28
C SER A 43 -26.85 -11.64 -24.55
N ALA A 44 -25.89 -11.05 -25.28
CA ALA A 44 -24.85 -10.18 -24.72
C ALA A 44 -25.38 -8.78 -24.37
N SER A 45 -26.36 -8.26 -25.12
CA SER A 45 -27.07 -7.00 -24.83
C SER A 45 -28.22 -7.15 -23.83
N SER A 46 -28.58 -8.38 -23.45
CA SER A 46 -29.65 -8.67 -22.49
C SER A 46 -29.17 -9.52 -21.31
N SER A 47 -27.96 -9.28 -20.83
CA SER A 47 -27.67 -9.46 -19.40
C SER A 47 -28.39 -8.37 -18.58
N ASN A 48 -29.69 -8.19 -18.83
CA ASN A 48 -30.59 -7.87 -17.74
C ASN A 48 -30.54 -9.11 -16.86
N ALA A 49 -29.66 -9.06 -15.86
CA ALA A 49 -29.85 -9.82 -14.65
C ALA A 49 -31.35 -9.79 -14.36
N ALA A 50 -31.96 -10.97 -14.26
CA ALA A 50 -33.29 -11.08 -13.67
C ALA A 50 -33.29 -10.17 -12.43
N PRO A 51 -34.29 -9.31 -12.21
CA PRO A 51 -34.29 -8.42 -11.07
C PRO A 51 -34.04 -9.31 -9.86
N SER A 52 -32.84 -9.16 -9.26
CA SER A 52 -32.55 -9.84 -8.02
C SER A 52 -33.73 -9.49 -7.14
N ALA A 53 -34.39 -10.51 -6.59
CA ALA A 53 -35.50 -10.28 -5.69
C ALA A 53 -35.03 -9.23 -4.70
N LYS A 54 -35.61 -8.00 -4.78
CA LYS A 54 -35.19 -6.84 -4.01
C LYS A 54 -35.24 -7.27 -2.55
N LYS A 55 -34.08 -7.64 -1.99
CA LYS A 55 -33.96 -7.98 -0.59
C LYS A 55 -34.11 -6.65 0.10
N ILE A 56 -35.26 -6.43 0.74
CA ILE A 56 -35.37 -5.46 1.81
C ILE A 56 -34.26 -5.84 2.78
N ALA A 57 -33.21 -5.03 2.84
CA ALA A 57 -32.10 -5.25 3.73
C ALA A 57 -32.59 -4.99 5.16
N VAL A 58 -33.08 -6.04 5.81
CA VAL A 58 -33.32 -6.02 7.24
C VAL A 58 -31.97 -6.15 7.91
N VAL A 59 -31.39 -5.00 8.21
CA VAL A 59 -30.28 -4.77 9.16
C VAL A 59 -30.54 -5.60 10.43
N LYS A 60 -29.89 -6.75 10.57
CA LYS A 60 -30.04 -7.60 11.76
C LYS A 60 -28.99 -7.22 12.80
N PRO A 61 -29.33 -7.16 14.10
CA PRO A 61 -28.41 -6.71 15.16
C PRO A 61 -27.09 -7.48 15.25
N ASP A 62 -27.07 -8.75 14.86
CA ASP A 62 -25.89 -9.64 14.86
C ASP A 62 -24.90 -9.35 13.71
N GLN A 63 -25.27 -8.51 12.74
CA GLN A 63 -24.46 -8.18 11.58
C GLN A 63 -23.71 -6.85 11.69
N HIS A 64 -23.78 -6.14 12.81
CA HIS A 64 -23.14 -4.83 12.98
C HIS A 64 -22.15 -4.80 14.13
N SER A 65 -20.96 -4.26 13.87
CA SER A 65 -20.03 -3.82 14.90
C SER A 65 -20.35 -2.41 15.43
N ASN A 66 -21.38 -1.73 14.92
CA ASN A 66 -21.65 -0.33 15.23
C ASN A 66 -23.11 -0.08 15.61
N GLU A 67 -23.35 0.25 16.88
CA GLU A 67 -24.70 0.53 17.40
C GLU A 67 -25.32 1.82 16.82
N ASN A 68 -24.57 2.64 16.10
CA ASN A 68 -25.09 3.84 15.44
C ASN A 68 -25.96 3.53 14.22
N TYR A 69 -25.90 2.31 13.64
CA TYR A 69 -26.87 1.90 12.62
C TYR A 69 -28.30 1.78 13.17
N ASN A 70 -28.48 1.69 14.50
CA ASN A 70 -29.80 1.61 15.12
C ASN A 70 -30.68 2.82 14.80
N SER A 71 -30.09 4.01 14.59
CA SER A 71 -30.83 5.22 14.20
C SER A 71 -31.42 5.14 12.79
N LEU A 72 -30.94 4.18 12.00
CA LEU A 72 -31.35 3.96 10.63
C LEU A 72 -32.39 2.82 10.52
N GLN A 73 -32.55 1.98 11.54
CA GLN A 73 -33.44 0.82 11.52
C GLN A 73 -34.90 1.15 11.12
N GLY A 74 -35.47 0.34 10.23
CA GLY A 74 -36.85 0.45 9.75
C GLY A 74 -37.06 1.33 8.50
N GLY A 75 -35.99 1.92 7.95
CA GLY A 75 -36.06 2.70 6.70
C GLY A 75 -35.91 1.86 5.41
N GLN A 76 -36.58 2.28 4.33
CA GLN A 76 -36.23 1.85 2.96
C GLN A 76 -35.05 2.71 2.46
N PHE A 77 -33.85 2.15 2.42
CA PHE A 77 -32.64 2.90 2.07
C PHE A 77 -32.39 3.00 0.56
N ASP A 78 -32.87 2.03 -0.22
CA ASP A 78 -32.60 1.91 -1.67
C ASP A 78 -32.98 3.16 -2.48
N ASN A 79 -33.88 4.01 -1.96
CA ASN A 79 -34.34 5.24 -2.61
C ASN A 79 -34.02 6.52 -1.81
N THR A 80 -33.30 6.41 -0.69
CA THR A 80 -32.96 7.58 0.13
C THR A 80 -31.63 8.17 -0.34
N PRO A 81 -31.57 9.47 -0.69
CA PRO A 81 -30.31 10.16 -1.04
C PRO A 81 -29.18 9.92 -0.03
N LEU A 82 -27.93 9.85 -0.50
CA LEU A 82 -26.76 9.69 0.36
C LEU A 82 -26.67 10.82 1.40
N SER A 83 -26.86 12.07 0.98
CA SER A 83 -26.95 13.25 1.85
C SER A 83 -27.91 13.06 3.04
N VAL A 84 -29.11 12.54 2.81
CA VAL A 84 -30.12 12.30 3.86
C VAL A 84 -29.71 11.18 4.80
N ARG A 85 -29.11 10.09 4.28
CA ARG A 85 -28.61 8.97 5.10
C ARG A 85 -27.46 9.41 6.00
N CYS A 86 -26.48 10.13 5.43
CA CYS A 86 -25.36 10.73 6.15
C CYS A 86 -25.83 11.71 7.24
N SER A 87 -26.72 12.64 6.91
CA SER A 87 -27.24 13.62 7.86
C SER A 87 -27.92 12.95 9.06
N LYS A 88 -28.81 11.97 8.82
CA LYS A 88 -29.48 11.23 9.90
C LYS A 88 -28.49 10.46 10.79
N PHE A 89 -27.50 9.81 10.17
CA PHE A 89 -26.48 9.06 10.91
C PHE A 89 -25.68 9.97 11.84
N PHE A 90 -25.12 11.06 11.33
CA PHE A 90 -24.28 11.97 12.12
C PHE A 90 -25.06 12.83 13.12
N GLU A 91 -26.32 13.17 12.83
CA GLU A 91 -27.19 13.79 13.84
C GLU A 91 -27.46 12.84 15.00
N SER A 92 -27.66 11.55 14.73
CA SER A 92 -27.85 10.55 15.79
C SER A 92 -26.64 10.42 16.70
N ILE A 93 -25.42 10.48 16.12
CA ILE A 93 -24.18 10.52 16.88
C ILE A 93 -24.16 11.77 17.74
N ARG A 94 -24.34 12.96 17.14
CA ARG A 94 -24.33 14.25 17.84
C ARG A 94 -25.35 14.33 18.99
N THR A 95 -26.53 13.71 18.86
CA THR A 95 -27.51 13.64 19.94
C THR A 95 -27.03 12.76 21.09
N LYS A 96 -26.49 11.57 20.80
CA LYS A 96 -25.90 10.69 21.82
C LYS A 96 -24.71 11.34 22.53
N GLU A 97 -23.94 12.17 21.81
CA GLU A 97 -22.83 12.91 22.44
C GLU A 97 -23.31 13.98 23.41
N ARG A 98 -24.39 14.71 23.08
CA ARG A 98 -24.97 15.72 23.99
C ARG A 98 -25.59 15.11 25.22
N ASP A 99 -26.15 13.90 25.08
CA ASP A 99 -26.82 13.20 26.17
C ASP A 99 -25.86 12.37 27.04
N SER A 100 -24.58 12.25 26.67
CA SER A 100 -23.59 11.50 27.44
C SER A 100 -22.27 12.25 27.65
N GLU A 101 -21.82 12.39 28.91
CA GLU A 101 -20.44 12.81 29.25
C GLU A 101 -19.36 11.85 28.67
N LEU A 102 -19.76 10.70 28.14
CA LEU A 102 -18.88 9.65 27.60
C LEU A 102 -18.41 9.90 26.15
N ALA A 103 -19.12 10.68 25.34
CA ALA A 103 -18.75 10.85 23.93
C ALA A 103 -17.51 11.73 23.72
N THR A 104 -17.30 12.73 24.58
CA THR A 104 -16.04 13.49 24.62
C THR A 104 -14.85 12.62 25.06
N GLN A 105 -15.09 11.49 25.74
CA GLN A 105 -14.05 10.51 26.03
C GLN A 105 -13.69 9.64 24.82
N GLU A 106 -14.61 9.25 23.93
CA GLU A 106 -14.25 8.40 22.77
C GLU A 106 -13.18 9.02 21.86
N PHE A 107 -13.22 10.35 21.69
CA PHE A 107 -12.25 11.09 20.87
C PHE A 107 -11.01 11.57 21.64
N SER A 108 -11.13 11.88 22.94
CA SER A 108 -9.99 12.33 23.77
C SER A 108 -9.17 11.18 24.37
N TYR A 109 -9.73 9.97 24.47
CA TYR A 109 -9.09 8.78 25.06
C TYR A 109 -7.75 8.45 24.40
N TYR A 110 -7.65 8.65 23.08
CA TYR A 110 -6.44 8.32 22.32
C TYR A 110 -5.41 9.48 22.26
N SER A 111 -5.78 10.67 22.74
CA SER A 111 -4.90 11.85 22.76
C SER A 111 -4.11 12.02 24.08
N SER A 112 -4.55 11.36 25.17
CA SER A 112 -3.91 11.44 26.48
C SER A 112 -3.18 10.15 26.82
N SER A 113 -1.86 10.20 26.68
CA SER A 113 -0.87 9.19 27.07
C SER A 113 -1.22 8.40 28.34
N SER A 114 -1.39 7.07 28.23
CA SER A 114 -0.89 6.06 29.20
C SER A 114 -1.38 4.62 28.98
N ARG A 115 -2.36 4.33 28.11
CA ARG A 115 -2.95 2.98 28.04
C ARG A 115 -2.97 2.42 26.62
N THR A 116 -1.87 1.80 26.23
CA THR A 116 -1.82 0.84 25.13
C THR A 116 -2.86 -0.26 25.38
N PHE A 117 -3.55 -0.73 24.35
CA PHE A 117 -4.40 -1.92 24.46
C PHE A 117 -3.88 -3.04 23.58
N PHE A 118 -4.15 -4.26 24.03
CA PHE A 118 -3.67 -5.49 23.42
C PHE A 118 -4.84 -6.22 22.75
N LEU A 119 -4.55 -6.87 21.62
CA LEU A 119 -5.49 -7.78 20.99
C LEU A 119 -5.43 -9.12 21.72
N LEU A 120 -6.33 -9.33 22.67
CA LEU A 120 -6.29 -10.54 23.48
C LEU A 120 -6.49 -11.79 22.62
N PRO A 121 -5.67 -12.84 22.84
CA PRO A 121 -5.82 -14.12 22.18
C PRO A 121 -7.13 -14.80 22.60
N GLU A 122 -7.51 -15.86 21.89
CA GLU A 122 -8.69 -16.64 22.26
C GLU A 122 -8.53 -17.22 23.67
N ARG A 123 -9.65 -17.36 24.41
CA ARG A 123 -9.63 -17.78 25.82
C ARG A 123 -8.82 -19.04 26.06
N ASP A 124 -8.99 -20.02 25.18
CA ASP A 124 -8.32 -21.31 25.33
C ASP A 124 -6.80 -21.18 25.12
N GLU A 125 -6.36 -20.35 24.16
CA GLU A 125 -4.94 -20.03 23.93
C GLU A 125 -4.31 -19.29 25.14
N PHE A 126 -5.03 -18.33 25.72
CA PHE A 126 -4.59 -17.60 26.91
C PHE A 126 -4.43 -18.53 28.13
N LEU A 127 -5.41 -19.41 28.37
CA LEU A 127 -5.39 -20.35 29.48
C LEU A 127 -4.26 -21.38 29.33
N GLU A 128 -3.95 -21.82 28.10
CA GLU A 128 -2.81 -22.69 27.83
C GLU A 128 -1.46 -22.00 28.07
N ALA A 129 -1.31 -20.74 27.66
CA ALA A 129 -0.10 -19.95 27.91
C ALA A 129 0.13 -19.73 29.41
N GLY A 130 -0.93 -19.41 30.16
CA GLY A 130 -0.88 -19.25 31.62
C GLY A 130 -0.47 -20.54 32.35
N LYS A 131 -0.90 -21.71 31.86
CA LYS A 131 -0.47 -23.02 32.39
C LYS A 131 1.03 -23.26 32.20
N LYS A 132 1.62 -22.77 31.11
CA LYS A 132 3.06 -22.93 30.80
C LYS A 132 3.96 -21.97 31.58
N GLN A 133 3.52 -20.75 31.89
CA GLN A 133 4.37 -19.71 32.47
C GLN A 133 4.42 -19.70 34.00
N SER A 134 3.33 -20.03 34.69
CA SER A 134 3.23 -19.75 36.15
C SER A 134 3.00 -20.96 37.04
N GLY A 135 2.69 -22.15 36.49
CA GLY A 135 2.21 -23.27 37.31
C GLY A 135 0.99 -22.89 38.19
N GLY A 136 0.33 -21.78 37.87
CA GLY A 136 -0.77 -21.20 38.63
C GLY A 136 -2.07 -22.00 38.49
N ASP A 137 -2.92 -21.89 39.51
CA ASP A 137 -4.26 -22.48 39.51
C ASP A 137 -5.08 -21.94 38.32
N GLU A 138 -5.71 -22.85 37.57
CA GLU A 138 -6.53 -22.56 36.39
C GLU A 138 -7.61 -21.50 36.67
N LYS A 139 -8.12 -21.47 37.91
CA LYS A 139 -9.08 -20.44 38.35
C LYS A 139 -8.52 -19.04 38.46
N SER A 140 -7.23 -18.88 38.78
CA SER A 140 -6.58 -17.57 38.86
C SER A 140 -6.37 -17.02 37.44
N ASN A 141 -5.84 -17.85 36.55
CA ASN A 141 -5.62 -17.48 35.15
C ASN A 141 -6.95 -17.16 34.42
N ASP A 142 -8.04 -17.88 34.73
CA ASP A 142 -9.36 -17.61 34.15
C ASP A 142 -9.95 -16.28 34.66
N LYS A 143 -9.73 -15.95 35.92
CA LYS A 143 -10.16 -14.65 36.47
C LYS A 143 -9.39 -13.49 35.85
N ASP A 144 -8.07 -13.63 35.71
CA ASP A 144 -7.20 -12.63 35.09
C ASP A 144 -7.56 -12.44 33.60
N TYR A 145 -7.83 -13.55 32.89
CA TYR A 145 -8.34 -13.49 31.51
C TYR A 145 -9.65 -12.72 31.44
N ILE A 146 -10.63 -13.00 32.30
CA ILE A 146 -11.94 -12.34 32.27
C ILE A 146 -11.78 -10.83 32.53
N GLU A 147 -10.93 -10.42 33.45
CA GLU A 147 -10.69 -9.00 33.78
C GLU A 147 -10.04 -8.24 32.61
N HIS A 148 -9.02 -8.83 31.98
CA HIS A 148 -8.38 -8.25 30.80
C HIS A 148 -9.32 -8.29 29.58
N ALA A 149 -9.99 -9.42 29.33
CA ALA A 149 -10.94 -9.61 28.25
C ALA A 149 -12.06 -8.58 28.27
N THR A 150 -12.60 -8.26 29.45
CA THR A 150 -13.67 -7.28 29.54
C THR A 150 -13.18 -5.89 29.14
N THR A 151 -11.99 -5.50 29.60
CA THR A 151 -11.42 -4.18 29.33
C THR A 151 -10.98 -4.03 27.88
N ASP A 152 -10.17 -4.97 27.36
CA ASP A 152 -9.62 -4.86 26.01
C ASP A 152 -10.65 -5.14 24.92
N ASN A 153 -11.62 -6.04 25.14
CA ASN A 153 -12.74 -6.18 24.19
C ASN A 153 -13.56 -4.89 24.11
N SER A 154 -13.77 -4.18 25.23
CA SER A 154 -14.47 -2.89 25.20
C SER A 154 -13.69 -1.83 24.42
N ARG A 155 -12.35 -1.83 24.51
CA ARG A 155 -11.49 -0.91 23.75
C ARG A 155 -11.46 -1.24 22.26
N ALA A 156 -11.33 -2.53 21.93
CA ALA A 156 -11.39 -2.99 20.55
C ALA A 156 -12.75 -2.64 19.93
N GLN A 157 -13.85 -2.84 20.65
CA GLN A 157 -15.19 -2.47 20.18
C GLN A 157 -15.34 -0.96 19.94
N ARG A 158 -14.83 -0.12 20.86
CA ARG A 158 -14.80 1.35 20.66
C ARG A 158 -14.00 1.73 19.43
N PHE A 159 -12.86 1.11 19.21
CA PHE A 159 -12.05 1.34 18.01
C PHE A 159 -12.80 0.93 16.73
N LEU A 160 -13.45 -0.23 16.71
CA LEU A 160 -14.25 -0.68 15.56
C LEU A 160 -15.40 0.29 15.25
N THR A 161 -16.10 0.77 16.28
CA THR A 161 -17.14 1.80 16.15
C THR A 161 -16.56 3.11 15.60
N PHE A 162 -15.43 3.57 16.15
CA PHE A 162 -14.73 4.76 15.68
C PHE A 162 -14.33 4.63 14.20
N PHE A 163 -13.69 3.52 13.84
CA PHE A 163 -13.19 3.25 12.49
C PHE A 163 -14.34 3.21 11.48
N SER A 164 -15.42 2.50 11.82
CA SER A 164 -16.66 2.47 11.02
C SER A 164 -17.24 3.88 10.84
N ASN A 165 -17.34 4.68 11.90
CA ASN A 165 -17.84 6.06 11.81
C ASN A 165 -16.92 6.95 10.94
N ALA A 166 -15.60 6.83 11.08
CA ALA A 166 -14.62 7.59 10.31
C ALA A 166 -14.65 7.22 8.81
N ARG A 167 -14.87 5.95 8.49
CA ARG A 167 -15.11 5.48 7.12
C ARG A 167 -16.38 6.10 6.53
N ILE A 168 -17.50 6.02 7.25
CA ILE A 168 -18.76 6.64 6.83
C ILE A 168 -18.60 8.16 6.66
N TYR A 169 -17.85 8.82 7.55
CA TYR A 169 -17.52 10.24 7.43
C TYR A 169 -16.77 10.53 6.12
N GLY A 170 -15.77 9.71 5.79
CA GLY A 170 -15.01 9.81 4.55
C GLY A 170 -15.90 9.73 3.32
N THR A 171 -16.75 8.71 3.24
CA THR A 171 -17.69 8.52 2.12
C THR A 171 -18.65 9.71 1.97
N CYS A 172 -19.18 10.22 3.07
CA CYS A 172 -20.13 11.33 3.07
C CYS A 172 -19.49 12.69 2.73
N TYR A 173 -18.33 13.02 3.32
CA TYR A 173 -17.80 14.39 3.34
C TYR A 173 -16.45 14.57 2.65
N ILE A 174 -15.76 13.50 2.24
CA ILE A 174 -14.47 13.54 1.55
C ILE A 174 -14.57 13.00 0.12
N GLU A 175 -15.38 11.96 -0.10
CA GLU A 175 -15.53 11.35 -1.42
C GLU A 175 -16.68 11.99 -2.21
N SER A 176 -17.85 12.16 -1.58
CA SER A 176 -19.10 12.51 -2.28
C SER A 176 -19.56 13.96 -2.15
N ASN A 177 -18.89 14.79 -1.35
CA ASN A 177 -19.28 16.17 -1.02
C ASN A 177 -20.80 16.42 -0.91
N ILE A 178 -21.46 15.84 0.10
CA ILE A 178 -22.94 15.87 0.17
C ILE A 178 -23.58 17.28 0.22
N PHE A 179 -22.80 18.36 0.32
CA PHE A 179 -23.27 19.74 0.18
C PHE A 179 -23.77 20.07 -1.23
N GLU A 180 -23.12 19.54 -2.27
CA GLU A 180 -23.50 19.80 -3.67
C GLU A 180 -24.85 19.15 -4.01
N GLU A 181 -25.08 17.91 -3.54
CA GLU A 181 -26.35 17.20 -3.76
C GLU A 181 -27.57 17.94 -3.17
N LEU A 182 -27.34 18.69 -2.08
CA LEU A 182 -28.36 19.51 -1.42
C LEU A 182 -28.53 20.87 -2.11
N ALA A 183 -27.43 21.50 -2.55
CA ALA A 183 -27.44 22.77 -3.27
C ALA A 183 -28.13 22.67 -4.64
N GLU A 184 -27.94 21.56 -5.37
CA GLU A 184 -28.61 21.32 -6.65
C GLU A 184 -30.12 21.09 -6.51
N LYS A 185 -30.57 20.46 -5.41
CA LYS A 185 -31.99 20.19 -5.14
C LYS A 185 -32.75 21.39 -4.57
N SER A 186 -32.05 22.32 -3.91
CA SER A 186 -32.67 23.49 -3.26
C SER A 186 -32.79 24.71 -4.17
N GLY A 187 -32.18 24.67 -5.37
CA GLY A 187 -32.26 25.76 -6.34
C GLY A 187 -31.57 27.03 -5.86
N SER A 188 -30.27 27.16 -6.17
CA SER A 188 -29.48 28.40 -6.17
C SER A 188 -29.98 29.53 -5.24
N PHE A 189 -29.80 29.38 -3.92
CA PHE A 189 -29.91 30.50 -2.99
C PHE A 189 -28.54 31.15 -2.78
N ASN A 190 -28.46 32.46 -3.01
CA ASN A 190 -27.33 33.28 -2.58
C ASN A 190 -27.44 33.50 -1.07
N VAL A 191 -26.61 32.79 -0.30
CA VAL A 191 -26.69 32.66 1.17
C VAL A 191 -26.27 33.92 1.96
N PHE A 192 -25.98 35.06 1.30
CA PHE A 192 -25.60 36.27 2.05
C PHE A 192 -26.78 37.09 2.59
N TRP A 193 -28.05 36.80 2.22
CA TRP A 193 -29.15 37.73 2.52
C TRP A 193 -30.56 37.14 2.77
N ASP A 194 -30.73 35.83 3.05
CA ASP A 194 -32.08 35.30 3.34
C ASP A 194 -32.17 34.62 4.71
N GLU A 195 -32.76 35.33 5.68
CA GLU A 195 -33.11 34.83 7.03
C GLU A 195 -34.40 33.96 7.03
N GLU A 196 -35.04 33.72 5.88
CA GLU A 196 -36.37 33.07 5.82
C GLU A 196 -36.38 31.60 5.34
N ALA A 197 -35.23 30.91 5.25
CA ALA A 197 -35.18 29.48 4.94
C ALA A 197 -35.46 28.59 6.16
N GLY A 198 -36.65 28.71 6.75
CA GLY A 198 -37.11 27.85 7.84
C GLY A 198 -37.65 26.49 7.36
N ASN A 199 -37.08 25.41 7.90
CA ASN A 199 -37.60 24.01 7.98
C ASN A 199 -37.08 22.95 6.98
N GLY A 200 -36.03 23.21 6.21
CA GLY A 200 -35.16 22.17 5.63
C GLY A 200 -33.85 22.12 6.43
N VAL A 201 -33.15 20.99 6.44
CA VAL A 201 -31.84 20.85 7.13
C VAL A 201 -30.95 22.05 6.75
N ASP A 202 -30.72 22.95 7.72
CA ASP A 202 -30.01 24.21 7.51
C ASP A 202 -28.58 23.89 7.02
N ASP A 203 -28.24 24.26 5.79
CA ASP A 203 -26.95 23.99 5.14
C ASP A 203 -25.75 24.40 6.01
N THR A 204 -25.94 25.43 6.84
CA THR A 204 -24.97 25.91 7.82
C THR A 204 -24.62 24.83 8.85
N ASN A 205 -25.60 24.09 9.36
CA ASN A 205 -25.40 23.03 10.35
C ASN A 205 -24.59 21.86 9.79
N LEU A 206 -24.82 21.45 8.53
CA LEU A 206 -24.09 20.33 7.92
C LEU A 206 -22.61 20.66 7.67
N PHE A 207 -22.30 21.89 7.25
CA PHE A 207 -20.92 22.31 7.02
C PHE A 207 -20.13 22.35 8.32
N HIS A 208 -20.74 22.89 9.39
CA HIS A 208 -20.18 22.80 10.74
C HIS A 208 -19.99 21.35 11.18
N LEU A 209 -20.99 20.49 10.95
CA LEU A 209 -20.93 19.07 11.30
C LEU A 209 -19.75 18.36 10.62
N ALA A 210 -19.52 18.61 9.33
CA ALA A 210 -18.42 18.00 8.60
C ALA A 210 -17.05 18.43 9.11
N ASN A 211 -16.87 19.71 9.44
CA ASN A 211 -15.60 20.20 9.98
C ASN A 211 -15.39 19.72 11.43
N ASP A 212 -16.43 19.76 12.26
CA ASP A 212 -16.38 19.28 13.64
C ASP A 212 -16.00 17.80 13.72
N PHE A 213 -16.65 16.95 12.90
CA PHE A 213 -16.29 15.53 12.84
C PHE A 213 -14.91 15.30 12.20
N GLY A 214 -14.52 16.08 11.20
CA GLY A 214 -13.18 15.98 10.61
C GLY A 214 -12.06 16.21 11.64
N ILE A 215 -12.21 17.24 12.49
CA ILE A 215 -11.28 17.54 13.59
C ILE A 215 -11.30 16.43 14.64
N LYS A 216 -12.48 15.84 14.92
CA LYS A 216 -12.61 14.75 15.89
C LYS A 216 -11.99 13.44 15.42
N TYR A 217 -12.35 12.98 14.22
CA TYR A 217 -11.86 11.73 13.64
C TYR A 217 -10.37 11.78 13.31
N PHE A 218 -9.86 12.95 12.91
CA PHE A 218 -8.46 13.10 12.52
C PHE A 218 -7.80 14.18 13.37
N SER A 219 -7.83 14.00 14.69
CA SER A 219 -7.35 15.01 15.65
C SER A 219 -5.84 15.24 15.64
N TRP A 220 -5.10 14.48 14.83
CA TRP A 220 -3.68 14.71 14.51
C TRP A 220 -3.49 15.71 13.37
N LEU A 221 -4.54 16.08 12.64
CA LEU A 221 -4.53 17.10 11.60
C LEU A 221 -4.89 18.47 12.18
N THR A 222 -4.07 19.48 11.88
CA THR A 222 -4.34 20.88 12.23
C THR A 222 -5.33 21.55 11.28
N GLN A 223 -5.73 20.87 10.19
CA GLN A 223 -6.49 21.43 9.07
C GLN A 223 -5.74 22.55 8.32
N ILE A 224 -4.39 22.55 8.41
CA ILE A 224 -3.52 23.46 7.67
C ILE A 224 -2.77 22.65 6.61
N LYS A 225 -2.75 23.14 5.36
CA LYS A 225 -2.04 22.49 4.26
C LYS A 225 -0.52 22.51 4.47
N PRO A 226 0.23 21.55 3.93
CA PRO A 226 1.69 21.56 3.96
C PRO A 226 2.27 22.79 3.26
N VAL A 227 3.54 23.10 3.55
CA VAL A 227 4.28 24.15 2.85
C VAL A 227 5.04 23.52 1.69
N TYR A 228 4.72 23.94 0.46
CA TYR A 228 5.39 23.50 -0.76
C TYR A 228 6.36 24.58 -1.24
N LYS A 229 7.63 24.20 -1.44
CA LYS A 229 8.68 25.09 -1.94
C LYS A 229 9.38 24.45 -3.13
N LYS A 230 9.28 25.08 -4.31
CA LYS A 230 10.05 24.63 -5.47
C LYS A 230 11.54 24.86 -5.22
N MET A 231 12.37 23.89 -5.59
CA MET A 231 13.81 23.96 -5.43
C MET A 231 14.37 25.20 -6.15
N GLY A 232 15.12 26.03 -5.40
CA GLY A 232 15.68 27.28 -5.92
C GLY A 232 14.72 28.49 -5.91
N ALA A 233 13.44 28.32 -5.55
CA ALA A 233 12.52 29.43 -5.36
C ALA A 233 12.75 30.13 -4.01
N SER A 234 12.55 31.46 -4.00
CA SER A 234 12.59 32.30 -2.80
C SER A 234 11.23 32.41 -2.08
N THR A 235 10.16 31.93 -2.73
CA THR A 235 8.77 32.02 -2.23
C THR A 235 8.17 30.62 -2.12
N PHE A 236 7.17 30.51 -1.25
CA PHE A 236 6.37 29.31 -1.04
C PHE A 236 5.08 29.45 -1.85
N ASP A 237 4.57 28.33 -2.36
CA ASP A 237 3.27 28.34 -3.01
C ASP A 237 2.16 28.46 -1.96
N SER A 238 1.22 29.37 -2.21
CA SER A 238 0.02 29.49 -1.40
C SER A 238 -0.95 28.37 -1.78
N GLY A 239 -0.80 27.20 -1.16
CA GLY A 239 -1.66 26.04 -1.38
C GLY A 239 -0.93 24.86 -2.01
N VAL A 240 -1.71 23.92 -2.54
CA VAL A 240 -1.18 22.73 -3.23
C VAL A 240 -0.74 23.15 -4.64
N PRO A 241 0.51 22.87 -5.07
CA PRO A 241 1.00 23.29 -6.37
C PRO A 241 0.28 22.57 -7.50
N SER A 242 0.07 23.28 -8.61
CA SER A 242 -0.33 22.71 -9.90
C SER A 242 0.92 22.16 -10.58
N ILE A 243 1.08 20.84 -10.52
CA ILE A 243 2.14 20.08 -11.19
C ILE A 243 1.75 19.82 -12.64
N ASP A 244 0.47 19.56 -12.87
CA ASP A 244 -0.12 19.43 -14.21
C ASP A 244 -0.58 20.81 -14.72
N PRO A 245 0.02 21.36 -15.80
CA PRO A 245 -0.35 22.67 -16.35
C PRO A 245 -1.81 22.76 -16.81
N GLU A 246 -2.44 21.64 -17.14
CA GLU A 246 -3.84 21.59 -17.59
C GLU A 246 -4.83 21.51 -16.41
N TYR A 247 -4.32 21.29 -15.19
CA TYR A 247 -5.13 21.15 -14.00
C TYR A 247 -5.47 22.51 -13.38
N GLU A 248 -6.75 22.88 -13.42
CA GLU A 248 -7.31 24.01 -12.70
C GLU A 248 -7.92 23.53 -11.38
N SER A 249 -7.32 23.95 -10.26
CA SER A 249 -7.85 23.64 -8.93
C SER A 249 -8.99 24.58 -8.58
N GLU A 250 -10.23 24.08 -8.51
CA GLU A 250 -11.34 24.82 -7.93
C GLU A 250 -11.47 24.48 -6.43
N THR A 251 -11.27 25.49 -5.57
CA THR A 251 -11.61 25.35 -4.16
C THR A 251 -13.11 25.56 -3.99
N ILE A 252 -13.82 24.54 -3.53
CA ILE A 252 -15.26 24.59 -3.35
C ILE A 252 -15.56 25.20 -1.97
N GLY A 253 -16.28 26.33 -1.97
CA GLY A 253 -16.54 27.11 -0.76
C GLY A 253 -17.37 26.37 0.30
N LYS A 254 -18.25 25.45 -0.11
CA LYS A 254 -19.01 24.54 0.77
C LYS A 254 -18.46 23.11 0.65
N ALA A 255 -17.28 22.85 1.22
CA ALA A 255 -16.71 21.50 1.33
C ALA A 255 -15.76 21.37 2.53
N SER A 256 -15.58 20.15 3.02
CA SER A 256 -14.62 19.88 4.10
C SER A 256 -13.18 20.21 3.66
N PHE A 257 -12.30 20.51 4.61
CA PHE A 257 -10.86 20.69 4.32
C PHE A 257 -10.28 19.47 3.59
N LEU A 258 -10.62 18.26 4.05
CA LEU A 258 -10.13 17.01 3.49
C LEU A 258 -10.64 16.77 2.07
N TYR A 259 -11.90 17.13 1.77
CA TYR A 259 -12.41 17.13 0.40
C TYR A 259 -11.60 18.08 -0.48
N ASN A 260 -11.45 19.34 -0.07
CA ASN A 260 -10.72 20.34 -0.85
C ASN A 260 -9.24 19.96 -1.03
N PHE A 261 -8.62 19.31 -0.03
CA PHE A 261 -7.26 18.82 -0.14
C PHE A 261 -7.17 17.67 -1.16
N ARG A 262 -8.05 16.67 -1.06
CA ARG A 262 -8.15 15.56 -2.03
C ARG A 262 -8.36 16.07 -3.45
N GLN A 263 -9.28 17.02 -3.64
CA GLN A 263 -9.55 17.57 -4.97
C GLN A 263 -8.33 18.27 -5.56
N SER A 264 -7.55 18.98 -4.73
CA SER A 264 -6.35 19.70 -5.17
C SER A 264 -5.16 18.83 -5.57
N LEU A 265 -5.20 17.52 -5.31
CA LEU A 265 -4.18 16.58 -5.76
C LEU A 265 -4.18 16.51 -7.30
N ASN A 266 -3.00 16.52 -7.92
CA ASN A 266 -2.88 16.55 -9.37
C ASN A 266 -1.53 16.04 -9.88
N GLY A 267 -1.51 15.57 -11.12
CA GLY A 267 -0.32 15.07 -11.80
C GLY A 267 0.28 13.81 -11.18
N LYS A 268 1.41 13.38 -11.76
CA LYS A 268 2.16 12.21 -11.31
C LYS A 268 3.59 12.54 -10.91
N GLY A 269 4.15 11.84 -9.93
CA GLY A 269 5.52 12.09 -9.48
C GLY A 269 6.04 11.16 -8.39
N ILE A 270 7.28 11.41 -7.97
CA ILE A 270 8.01 10.62 -6.98
C ILE A 270 7.95 11.32 -5.63
N VAL A 271 7.57 10.58 -4.58
CA VAL A 271 7.55 11.06 -3.19
C VAL A 271 8.69 10.40 -2.42
N ILE A 272 9.60 11.20 -1.87
CA ILE A 272 10.73 10.71 -1.08
C ILE A 272 10.59 11.23 0.36
N PRO A 273 10.31 10.37 1.35
CA PRO A 273 10.29 10.77 2.75
C PRO A 273 11.72 10.97 3.26
N VAL A 274 11.97 12.11 3.94
CA VAL A 274 13.25 12.38 4.62
C VAL A 274 12.98 12.80 6.05
N LYS A 275 13.33 11.92 6.99
CA LYS A 275 13.06 12.09 8.40
C LYS A 275 14.30 12.50 9.19
N ASP A 276 15.47 11.98 8.82
CA ASP A 276 16.69 12.18 9.58
C ASP A 276 17.95 12.34 8.70
N ALA A 277 19.11 12.34 9.36
CA ALA A 277 20.41 12.53 8.71
C ALA A 277 20.80 11.37 7.78
N ASN A 278 20.40 10.13 8.11
CA ASN A 278 20.70 8.96 7.27
C ASN A 278 19.89 9.05 5.98
N ASP A 279 18.60 9.37 6.08
CA ASP A 279 17.73 9.61 4.92
C ASP A 279 18.27 10.74 4.05
N PHE A 280 18.75 11.83 4.65
CA PHE A 280 19.33 12.96 3.93
C PHE A 280 20.60 12.59 3.18
N ASP A 281 21.48 11.79 3.79
CA ASP A 281 22.69 11.31 3.13
C ASP A 281 22.38 10.35 1.99
N ALA A 282 21.43 9.43 2.20
CA ALA A 282 20.95 8.52 1.17
C ALA A 282 20.27 9.28 0.00
N LEU A 283 19.43 10.28 0.29
CA LEU A 283 18.77 11.12 -0.72
C LEU A 283 19.78 11.80 -1.65
N LYS A 284 20.90 12.32 -1.14
CA LYS A 284 21.91 12.96 -2.02
C LYS A 284 22.55 11.97 -3.00
N ARG A 285 22.68 10.70 -2.60
CA ARG A 285 23.19 9.63 -3.46
C ARG A 285 22.11 9.20 -4.46
N LEU A 286 20.88 9.01 -4.00
CA LEU A 286 19.72 8.73 -4.82
C LEU A 286 19.48 9.82 -5.88
N ALA A 287 19.61 11.09 -5.53
CA ALA A 287 19.46 12.21 -6.46
C ALA A 287 20.35 12.06 -7.70
N LYS A 288 21.57 11.55 -7.53
CA LYS A 288 22.52 11.34 -8.63
C LYS A 288 22.21 10.07 -9.41
N LEU A 289 21.72 9.02 -8.74
CA LEU A 289 21.19 7.84 -9.42
C LEU A 289 19.95 8.18 -10.26
N LEU A 290 19.04 9.02 -9.78
CA LEU A 290 17.87 9.46 -10.54
C LEU A 290 18.27 10.22 -11.81
N ARG A 291 19.34 11.01 -11.76
CA ARG A 291 19.92 11.65 -12.94
C ARG A 291 20.49 10.61 -13.91
N PHE A 292 21.21 9.60 -13.40
CA PHE A 292 21.76 8.52 -14.22
C PHE A 292 20.68 7.65 -14.86
N THR A 293 19.58 7.37 -14.15
CA THR A 293 18.48 6.53 -14.64
C THR A 293 17.57 7.27 -15.62
N GLY A 294 17.85 8.55 -15.91
CA GLY A 294 17.07 9.36 -16.85
C GLY A 294 15.70 9.75 -16.29
N CYS A 295 15.53 9.81 -14.97
CA CYS A 295 14.26 10.20 -14.35
C CYS A 295 13.83 11.61 -14.79
N ASN A 296 12.65 11.70 -15.38
CA ASN A 296 12.04 12.96 -15.83
C ASN A 296 10.78 13.33 -15.02
N LEU A 297 10.41 12.51 -14.03
CA LEU A 297 9.26 12.76 -13.17
C LEU A 297 9.53 13.90 -12.18
N PRO A 298 8.50 14.69 -11.81
CA PRO A 298 8.58 15.63 -10.70
C PRO A 298 8.89 14.88 -9.38
N ILE A 299 9.66 15.51 -8.50
CA ILE A 299 10.06 14.91 -7.21
C ILE A 299 9.60 15.80 -6.07
N GLN A 300 8.97 15.20 -5.06
CA GLN A 300 8.65 15.83 -3.79
C GLN A 300 9.41 15.15 -2.65
N ILE A 301 10.27 15.94 -2.00
CA ILE A 301 11.00 15.54 -0.80
C ILE A 301 10.18 16.00 0.39
N VAL A 302 9.59 15.05 1.10
CA VAL A 302 8.68 15.33 2.22
C VAL A 302 9.42 15.22 3.54
N HIS A 303 9.33 16.26 4.37
CA HIS A 303 10.00 16.34 5.67
C HIS A 303 9.08 17.00 6.72
N ASP A 304 9.34 16.77 8.01
CA ASP A 304 8.61 17.35 9.14
C ASP A 304 9.35 18.54 9.78
N GLY A 305 10.02 19.34 8.95
CA GLY A 305 10.86 20.45 9.39
C GLY A 305 12.34 20.11 9.61
N PHE A 306 12.76 18.88 9.29
CA PHE A 306 14.16 18.45 9.34
C PHE A 306 15.10 19.23 8.38
N LEU A 307 14.61 19.56 7.18
CA LEU A 307 15.39 20.28 6.16
C LEU A 307 15.36 21.79 6.42
N ASP A 308 16.55 22.35 6.63
CA ASP A 308 16.81 23.79 6.67
C ASP A 308 17.40 24.27 5.33
N ALA A 309 17.67 25.57 5.21
CA ALA A 309 18.19 26.16 3.97
C ALA A 309 19.54 25.58 3.52
N ASP A 310 20.42 25.18 4.45
CA ASP A 310 21.73 24.61 4.10
C ASP A 310 21.56 23.19 3.55
N LYS A 311 20.70 22.38 4.19
CA LYS A 311 20.36 21.05 3.69
C LYS A 311 19.65 21.10 2.34
N GLU A 312 18.69 22.01 2.16
CA GLU A 312 18.03 22.24 0.86
C GLU A 312 19.04 22.62 -0.23
N SER A 313 20.03 23.46 0.09
CA SER A 313 21.09 23.83 -0.86
C SER A 313 21.98 22.63 -1.21
N ALA A 314 22.32 21.78 -0.25
CA ALA A 314 23.10 20.56 -0.51
C ALA A 314 22.34 19.56 -1.38
N ILE A 315 21.02 19.43 -1.18
CA ILE A 315 20.15 18.61 -2.04
C ILE A 315 20.10 19.21 -3.45
N LYS A 316 19.92 20.53 -3.57
CA LYS A 316 19.94 21.22 -4.86
C LYS A 316 21.23 20.93 -5.63
N ASP A 317 22.38 21.00 -4.96
CA ASP A 317 23.66 20.67 -5.58
C ASP A 317 23.70 19.22 -6.07
N ALA A 318 23.14 18.26 -5.33
CA ALA A 318 23.07 16.86 -5.76
C ALA A 318 22.25 16.69 -7.05
N PHE A 319 21.13 17.40 -7.19
CA PHE A 319 20.26 17.33 -8.36
C PHE A 319 20.75 18.14 -9.57
N THR A 320 21.51 19.22 -9.36
CA THR A 320 21.75 20.20 -10.44
C THR A 320 23.22 20.43 -10.80
N LYS A 321 24.15 20.17 -9.87
CA LYS A 321 25.57 20.42 -10.13
C LYS A 321 26.07 19.52 -11.26
N THR A 322 26.87 20.09 -12.17
CA THR A 322 27.45 19.33 -13.29
C THR A 322 28.27 18.16 -12.77
N ILE A 323 28.03 16.98 -13.34
CA ILE A 323 28.79 15.76 -13.09
C ILE A 323 29.56 15.46 -14.37
N THR A 324 30.86 15.22 -14.27
CA THR A 324 31.69 14.84 -15.42
C THR A 324 31.50 13.34 -15.70
N PRO A 325 30.93 12.91 -16.84
CA PRO A 325 30.63 11.49 -17.06
C PRO A 325 31.86 10.57 -16.99
N THR A 326 33.02 11.06 -17.44
CA THR A 326 34.29 10.30 -17.45
C THR A 326 34.78 9.88 -16.07
N ASP A 327 34.21 10.45 -15.00
CA ASP A 327 34.49 10.05 -13.63
C ASP A 327 33.90 8.69 -13.25
N PHE A 328 32.93 8.19 -14.03
CA PHE A 328 32.13 6.98 -13.74
C PHE A 328 31.99 6.07 -14.96
N ILE A 329 31.93 6.65 -16.17
CA ILE A 329 31.57 5.95 -17.40
C ILE A 329 32.73 6.06 -18.40
N THR A 330 33.27 4.90 -18.80
CA THR A 330 34.21 4.79 -19.93
C THR A 330 33.45 4.66 -21.25
N LEU A 331 34.12 4.88 -22.40
CA LEU A 331 33.51 4.66 -23.72
C LEU A 331 32.95 3.24 -23.87
N GLU A 332 33.75 2.24 -23.48
CA GLU A 332 33.34 0.83 -23.45
C GLU A 332 32.10 0.60 -22.58
N THR A 333 32.08 1.19 -21.38
CA THR A 333 30.91 1.10 -20.49
C THR A 333 29.67 1.72 -21.11
N SER A 334 29.81 2.89 -21.75
CA SER A 334 28.70 3.58 -22.40
C SER A 334 28.08 2.78 -23.53
N GLU A 335 28.85 1.98 -24.27
CA GLU A 335 28.35 1.12 -25.35
C GLU A 335 27.61 -0.12 -24.83
N MET A 336 27.88 -0.52 -23.58
CA MET A 336 27.29 -1.71 -22.94
C MET A 336 26.02 -1.40 -22.12
N LEU A 337 25.77 -0.12 -21.80
CA LEU A 337 24.59 0.25 -21.02
C LEU A 337 23.30 0.06 -21.83
N PRO A 338 22.22 -0.45 -21.21
CA PRO A 338 20.91 -0.51 -21.84
C PRO A 338 20.39 0.88 -22.25
N ALA A 339 19.46 0.92 -23.19
CA ALA A 339 18.79 2.16 -23.56
C ALA A 339 18.01 2.76 -22.37
N GLY A 340 17.94 4.10 -22.33
CA GLY A 340 17.16 4.86 -21.34
C GLY A 340 17.94 5.37 -20.13
N PHE A 341 19.20 4.95 -19.93
CA PHE A 341 20.09 5.62 -18.98
C PHE A 341 20.65 6.92 -19.56
N ASP A 342 20.77 7.95 -18.72
CA ASP A 342 21.37 9.22 -19.08
C ASP A 342 22.82 9.29 -18.60
N VAL A 343 23.72 8.92 -19.51
CA VAL A 343 25.17 8.96 -19.29
C VAL A 343 25.72 10.38 -19.06
N ASN A 344 24.96 11.42 -19.39
CA ASN A 344 25.36 12.80 -19.16
C ASN A 344 24.90 13.34 -17.80
N PHE A 345 24.13 12.55 -17.04
CA PHE A 345 23.59 12.93 -15.73
C PHE A 345 22.88 14.29 -15.80
N SER A 346 21.88 14.45 -16.66
CA SER A 346 21.17 15.72 -16.82
C SER A 346 20.62 16.21 -15.47
N PRO A 347 20.64 17.52 -15.20
CA PRO A 347 20.02 18.09 -14.00
C PRO A 347 18.52 17.76 -13.93
N ILE A 348 18.03 17.51 -12.71
CA ILE A 348 16.58 17.42 -12.45
C ILE A 348 16.16 18.72 -11.76
N GLU A 349 15.33 19.52 -12.42
CA GLU A 349 14.94 20.85 -11.94
C GLU A 349 13.59 20.87 -11.23
N ASN A 350 12.69 19.95 -11.55
CA ASN A 350 11.33 19.90 -10.99
C ASN A 350 11.30 19.15 -9.64
N VAL A 351 12.06 19.68 -8.67
CA VAL A 351 12.15 19.16 -7.30
C VAL A 351 11.47 20.14 -6.35
N TRP A 352 10.75 19.61 -5.38
CA TRP A 352 9.99 20.37 -4.39
C TRP A 352 10.30 19.87 -2.98
N PHE A 353 10.45 20.80 -2.04
CA PHE A 353 10.48 20.52 -0.61
C PHE A 353 9.08 20.68 -0.04
N VAL A 354 8.59 19.65 0.64
CA VAL A 354 7.24 19.62 1.23
C VAL A 354 7.38 19.49 2.74
N ASN A 355 7.13 20.58 3.46
CA ASN A 355 7.19 20.57 4.91
C ASN A 355 5.80 20.32 5.50
N ILE A 356 5.63 19.18 6.17
CA ILE A 356 4.34 18.76 6.76
C ILE A 356 4.19 19.15 8.23
N ALA A 357 5.20 19.75 8.86
CA ALA A 357 5.22 20.02 10.30
C ALA A 357 3.99 20.80 10.78
N ILE A 358 3.54 21.78 10.00
CA ILE A 358 2.39 22.64 10.36
C ILE A 358 1.04 21.94 10.17
N SER A 359 0.99 20.87 9.39
CA SER A 359 -0.21 20.07 9.13
C SER A 359 -0.49 19.07 10.25
N LEU A 360 0.51 18.83 11.10
CA LEU A 360 0.49 17.85 12.19
C LEU A 360 0.34 18.54 13.53
N ASP A 361 -0.54 18.00 14.37
CA ASP A 361 -0.65 18.42 15.77
C ASP A 361 0.59 17.91 16.54
N ASN A 362 1.23 18.83 17.28
CA ASN A 362 2.48 18.57 17.99
C ASN A 362 2.36 17.47 19.07
N LYS A 363 1.15 17.12 19.51
CA LYS A 363 0.94 16.00 20.45
C LYS A 363 1.33 14.64 19.84
N TYR A 364 1.37 14.53 18.52
CA TYR A 364 1.68 13.28 17.81
C TYR A 364 3.13 13.17 17.32
N THR A 365 3.97 14.18 17.49
CA THR A 365 5.34 14.22 16.92
C THR A 365 6.18 12.98 17.29
N ARG A 366 6.02 12.44 18.50
CA ARG A 366 6.74 11.19 18.90
C ARG A 366 6.28 9.95 18.14
N THR A 367 5.00 9.85 17.81
CA THR A 367 4.45 8.69 17.08
C THR A 367 4.72 8.82 15.58
N VAL A 368 4.71 10.05 15.06
CA VAL A 368 5.14 10.39 13.69
C VAL A 368 6.60 9.99 13.45
N ALA A 369 7.44 9.98 14.49
CA ALA A 369 8.82 9.51 14.40
C ALA A 369 8.97 8.00 14.12
N ARG A 370 7.91 7.24 13.86
CA ARG A 370 7.98 5.85 13.36
C ARG A 370 8.00 5.85 11.84
N ASP A 371 8.90 5.05 11.24
CA ASP A 371 9.16 5.10 9.80
C ASP A 371 7.92 4.77 8.96
N SER A 372 7.16 3.73 9.32
CA SER A 372 5.93 3.37 8.59
C SER A 372 4.88 4.48 8.61
N THR A 373 4.75 5.19 9.73
CA THR A 373 3.80 6.30 9.89
C THR A 373 4.25 7.49 9.06
N PHE A 374 5.54 7.84 9.12
CA PHE A 374 6.09 8.94 8.37
C PHE A 374 5.97 8.74 6.85
N LYS A 375 6.20 7.52 6.35
CA LYS A 375 5.97 7.16 4.94
C LYS A 375 4.52 7.37 4.51
N THR A 376 3.55 6.90 5.31
CA THR A 376 2.12 7.11 5.04
C THR A 376 1.78 8.60 4.98
N LEU A 377 2.29 9.39 5.92
CA LEU A 377 2.07 10.84 5.95
C LEU A 377 2.75 11.55 4.77
N ALA A 378 3.95 11.14 4.39
CA ALA A 378 4.64 11.67 3.22
C ALA A 378 3.84 11.43 1.94
N LEU A 379 3.34 10.21 1.77
CA LEU A 379 2.44 9.86 0.67
C LEU A 379 1.18 10.70 0.72
N LEU A 380 0.48 10.76 1.86
CA LEU A 380 -0.76 11.54 2.04
C LEU A 380 -0.59 13.02 1.68
N PHE A 381 0.46 13.68 2.18
CA PHE A 381 0.63 15.13 2.06
C PHE A 381 1.37 15.62 0.81
N SER A 382 1.92 14.73 0.00
CA SER A 382 2.39 15.10 -1.34
C SER A 382 1.26 15.75 -2.17
N SER A 383 1.58 16.52 -3.20
CA SER A 383 0.56 17.12 -4.08
C SER A 383 0.12 16.19 -5.22
N PHE A 384 0.85 15.11 -5.47
CA PHE A 384 0.59 14.24 -6.61
C PHE A 384 -0.74 13.50 -6.44
N GLU A 385 -1.46 13.36 -7.54
CA GLU A 385 -2.59 12.43 -7.63
C GLU A 385 -2.04 11.01 -7.75
N ASP A 386 -1.18 10.75 -8.73
CA ASP A 386 -0.47 9.48 -8.89
C ASP A 386 0.94 9.58 -8.28
N ALA A 387 1.14 8.90 -7.16
CA ALA A 387 2.37 9.01 -6.40
C ALA A 387 3.14 7.68 -6.39
N LEU A 388 4.42 7.73 -6.77
CA LEU A 388 5.41 6.69 -6.50
C LEU A 388 6.15 7.06 -5.21
N LEU A 389 5.74 6.48 -4.08
CA LEU A 389 6.53 6.53 -2.86
C LEU A 389 7.82 5.72 -3.06
N MET A 390 8.96 6.29 -2.68
CA MET A 390 10.25 5.63 -2.78
C MET A 390 11.16 6.03 -1.61
N ASP A 391 11.69 5.06 -0.88
CA ASP A 391 12.65 5.31 0.20
C ASP A 391 13.94 5.94 -0.33
N PRO A 392 14.63 6.78 0.48
CA PRO A 392 15.92 7.37 0.11
C PRO A 392 17.03 6.35 -0.21
N THR A 393 16.93 5.12 0.28
CA THR A 393 17.92 4.04 0.11
C THR A 393 17.62 3.13 -1.08
N VAL A 394 16.52 3.34 -1.80
CA VAL A 394 16.17 2.55 -2.98
C VAL A 394 17.13 2.85 -4.13
N LEU A 395 17.50 1.82 -4.88
CA LEU A 395 18.27 1.89 -6.11
C LEU A 395 17.32 1.67 -7.29
N PRO A 396 16.72 2.72 -7.86
CA PRO A 396 15.73 2.57 -8.91
C PRO A 396 16.39 2.26 -10.26
N PHE A 397 15.70 1.47 -11.08
CA PHE A 397 15.98 1.35 -12.50
C PHE A 397 14.93 2.13 -13.30
N ASN A 398 15.26 2.51 -14.54
CA ASN A 398 14.38 3.29 -15.41
C ASN A 398 12.97 2.68 -15.58
N ARG A 399 12.88 1.35 -15.60
CA ARG A 399 11.62 0.61 -15.74
C ARG A 399 10.66 0.81 -14.56
N LEU A 400 11.15 1.17 -13.38
CA LEU A 400 10.27 1.48 -12.25
C LEU A 400 9.30 2.61 -12.58
N PHE A 401 9.76 3.60 -13.35
CA PHE A 401 8.97 4.79 -13.68
C PHE A 401 7.89 4.52 -14.74
N THR A 402 7.94 3.36 -15.43
CA THR A 402 6.92 2.98 -16.42
C THR A 402 5.71 2.29 -15.78
N LEU A 403 5.75 2.03 -14.46
CA LEU A 403 4.65 1.35 -13.76
C LEU A 403 3.33 2.15 -13.75
N PHE A 404 3.41 3.48 -13.87
CA PHE A 404 2.24 4.35 -14.03
C PHE A 404 1.40 4.01 -15.26
N ASP A 405 2.00 3.41 -16.28
CA ASP A 405 1.35 3.13 -17.56
C ASP A 405 1.01 1.63 -17.72
N THR A 406 1.01 0.87 -16.61
CA THR A 406 0.66 -0.56 -16.62
C THR A 406 -0.83 -0.78 -16.40
N GLU A 407 -1.41 -1.76 -17.10
CA GLU A 407 -2.83 -2.12 -16.94
C GLU A 407 -3.20 -2.41 -15.48
N HIS A 408 -2.30 -3.06 -14.73
CA HIS A 408 -2.49 -3.37 -13.32
C HIS A 408 -2.64 -2.12 -12.44
N TYR A 409 -1.92 -1.05 -12.75
CA TYR A 409 -2.01 0.22 -12.03
C TYR A 409 -3.21 1.04 -12.51
N GLU A 410 -3.40 1.19 -13.83
CA GLU A 410 -4.52 1.95 -14.41
C GLU A 410 -5.89 1.42 -13.96
N THR A 411 -6.00 0.11 -13.70
CA THR A 411 -7.26 -0.52 -13.29
C THR A 411 -7.55 -0.42 -11.79
N THR A 412 -6.54 -0.43 -10.93
CA THR A 412 -6.74 -0.51 -9.47
C THR A 412 -6.31 0.76 -8.72
N GLY A 413 -5.55 1.65 -9.38
CA GLY A 413 -4.96 2.83 -8.76
C GLY A 413 -3.97 2.51 -7.64
N SER A 414 -3.51 1.25 -7.49
CA SER A 414 -2.54 0.89 -6.45
C SER A 414 -1.68 -0.29 -6.87
N TYR A 415 -0.38 -0.24 -6.57
CA TYR A 415 0.54 -1.32 -6.89
C TYR A 415 1.55 -1.52 -5.76
N TYR A 416 1.52 -2.72 -5.16
CA TYR A 416 2.37 -3.11 -4.03
C TYR A 416 3.33 -4.23 -4.41
N PHE A 417 4.49 -4.28 -3.75
CA PHE A 417 5.50 -5.32 -3.99
C PHE A 417 5.52 -6.33 -2.84
N PRO A 418 5.38 -7.64 -3.09
CA PRO A 418 5.44 -8.63 -2.02
C PRO A 418 6.84 -8.75 -1.41
N SER A 419 6.89 -8.84 -0.08
CA SER A 419 8.15 -9.06 0.65
C SER A 419 8.62 -10.51 0.53
N TYR A 420 9.66 -10.87 1.28
CA TYR A 420 10.05 -12.26 1.47
C TYR A 420 8.92 -13.08 2.09
N GLN A 421 8.76 -14.32 1.62
CA GLN A 421 7.75 -15.25 2.12
C GLN A 421 8.24 -15.94 3.40
N ILE A 422 8.26 -15.19 4.51
CA ILE A 422 8.71 -15.63 5.84
C ILE A 422 7.62 -16.48 6.51
N ASN A 423 8.00 -17.54 7.20
CA ASN A 423 7.13 -18.45 7.93
C ASN A 423 6.81 -17.89 9.33
N GLU A 424 6.27 -16.67 9.38
CA GLU A 424 5.73 -16.05 10.58
C GLU A 424 4.20 -16.07 10.49
N ASP A 425 3.56 -16.71 11.48
CA ASP A 425 2.12 -16.81 11.58
C ASP A 425 1.52 -15.54 12.20
N ILE A 426 0.51 -14.96 11.55
CA ILE A 426 -0.28 -13.90 12.17
C ILE A 426 -1.12 -14.49 13.32
N SER A 427 -1.25 -13.77 14.43
CA SER A 427 -2.05 -14.29 15.54
C SER A 427 -3.55 -14.34 15.17
N SER A 428 -4.28 -15.29 15.76
CA SER A 428 -5.71 -15.45 15.53
C SER A 428 -6.49 -14.17 15.90
N SER A 429 -6.08 -13.49 16.98
CA SER A 429 -6.68 -12.25 17.45
C SER A 429 -6.43 -11.07 16.51
N GLU A 430 -5.21 -10.92 15.99
CA GLU A 430 -4.87 -9.93 14.96
C GLU A 430 -5.67 -10.12 13.68
N LEU A 431 -5.70 -11.35 13.15
CA LEU A 431 -6.43 -11.65 11.92
C LEU A 431 -7.94 -11.42 12.09
N ALA A 432 -8.50 -11.82 13.23
CA ALA A 432 -9.90 -11.58 13.55
C ALA A 432 -10.21 -10.08 13.69
N PHE A 433 -9.30 -9.32 14.31
CA PHE A 433 -9.43 -7.87 14.44
C PHE A 433 -9.40 -7.17 13.08
N ILE A 434 -8.44 -7.51 12.21
CA ILE A 434 -8.35 -6.97 10.84
C ILE A 434 -9.63 -7.24 10.06
N LYS A 435 -10.14 -8.47 10.08
CA LYS A 435 -11.39 -8.83 9.39
C LYS A 435 -12.59 -8.02 9.88
N LYS A 436 -12.63 -7.64 11.17
CA LYS A 436 -13.68 -6.78 11.73
C LYS A 436 -13.60 -5.32 11.28
N LEU A 437 -12.46 -4.88 10.75
CA LEU A 437 -12.32 -3.52 10.18
C LEU A 437 -12.98 -3.41 8.80
N PHE A 438 -13.13 -4.52 8.09
CA PHE A 438 -13.66 -4.50 6.74
C PHE A 438 -15.12 -4.03 6.67
N PRO A 439 -15.52 -3.39 5.56
CA PRO A 439 -16.92 -3.03 5.35
C PRO A 439 -17.82 -4.25 5.40
N THR A 440 -19.00 -4.05 5.96
CA THR A 440 -20.06 -5.04 6.04
C THR A 440 -21.08 -4.80 4.94
N GLN A 441 -21.92 -5.79 4.64
CA GLN A 441 -23.10 -5.64 3.79
C GLN A 441 -23.98 -4.41 4.13
N VAL A 442 -23.93 -3.95 5.37
CA VAL A 442 -24.71 -2.81 5.84
C VAL A 442 -24.06 -1.52 5.39
N ASP A 443 -22.73 -1.44 5.45
CA ASP A 443 -21.97 -0.33 4.87
C ASP A 443 -22.29 -0.21 3.37
N GLU A 444 -22.32 -1.32 2.65
CA GLU A 444 -22.66 -1.34 1.21
C GLU A 444 -24.11 -0.89 0.96
N THR A 445 -25.07 -1.49 1.65
CA THR A 445 -26.49 -1.18 1.45
C THR A 445 -26.82 0.27 1.84
N VAL A 446 -26.28 0.74 2.96
CA VAL A 446 -26.67 2.02 3.56
C VAL A 446 -25.85 3.18 3.00
N PHE A 447 -24.57 2.98 2.71
CA PHE A 447 -23.67 4.06 2.31
C PHE A 447 -22.99 3.83 0.95
N GLY A 448 -23.14 2.66 0.33
CA GLY A 448 -22.48 2.34 -0.92
C GLY A 448 -20.98 2.01 -0.75
N ILE A 449 -20.55 1.69 0.46
CA ILE A 449 -19.16 1.34 0.75
C ILE A 449 -18.98 -0.15 0.41
N THR A 450 -18.18 -0.44 -0.60
CA THR A 450 -18.03 -1.80 -1.14
C THR A 450 -17.42 -2.75 -0.10
N GLU A 451 -17.97 -3.96 0.01
CA GLU A 451 -17.34 -5.05 0.76
C GLU A 451 -16.00 -5.47 0.12
N VAL A 452 -15.08 -6.01 0.92
CA VAL A 452 -13.79 -6.48 0.38
C VAL A 452 -14.04 -7.66 -0.55
N ASN A 453 -13.40 -7.62 -1.73
CA ASN A 453 -13.51 -8.71 -2.70
C ASN A 453 -12.96 -10.03 -2.10
N GLU A 454 -13.81 -11.06 -2.09
CA GLU A 454 -13.47 -12.41 -1.63
C GLU A 454 -12.26 -13.02 -2.36
N GLU A 455 -12.00 -12.60 -3.60
CA GLU A 455 -10.81 -13.01 -4.34
C GLU A 455 -9.52 -12.53 -3.65
N ILE A 456 -9.49 -11.31 -3.11
CA ILE A 456 -8.35 -10.79 -2.37
C ILE A 456 -8.15 -11.59 -1.08
N LEU A 457 -9.24 -11.88 -0.36
CA LEU A 457 -9.20 -12.66 0.89
C LEU A 457 -8.77 -14.11 0.66
N SER A 458 -9.10 -14.70 -0.50
CA SER A 458 -8.79 -16.08 -0.83
C SER A 458 -7.43 -16.27 -1.51
N ASN A 459 -6.84 -15.22 -2.08
CA ASN A 459 -5.57 -15.30 -2.80
C ASN A 459 -4.38 -14.70 -2.05
N THR A 460 -4.60 -13.74 -1.13
CA THR A 460 -3.50 -13.15 -0.37
C THR A 460 -2.98 -14.09 0.72
N ARG A 461 -1.66 -14.10 0.91
CA ARG A 461 -0.97 -14.98 1.86
C ARG A 461 -1.46 -14.78 3.30
N MET A 462 -1.70 -13.53 3.70
CA MET A 462 -2.21 -13.20 5.04
C MET A 462 -3.54 -13.84 5.36
N PHE A 463 -4.54 -13.72 4.48
CA PHE A 463 -5.88 -14.23 4.78
C PHE A 463 -6.02 -15.72 4.49
N LYS A 464 -5.36 -16.24 3.45
CA LYS A 464 -5.43 -17.65 3.05
C LYS A 464 -4.57 -18.56 3.93
N GLN A 465 -3.33 -18.16 4.19
CA GLN A 465 -2.31 -19.00 4.83
C GLN A 465 -1.99 -18.53 6.25
N LYS A 466 -2.59 -17.42 6.71
CA LYS A 466 -2.37 -16.82 8.04
C LYS A 466 -0.90 -16.41 8.26
N LYS A 467 -0.28 -15.80 7.25
CA LYS A 467 1.12 -15.36 7.33
C LYS A 467 1.27 -13.83 7.30
N THR A 468 2.23 -13.29 8.03
CA THR A 468 2.57 -11.86 8.00
C THR A 468 3.52 -11.54 6.84
N HIS A 469 4.09 -10.32 6.81
CA HIS A 469 5.07 -9.86 5.82
C HIS A 469 4.54 -9.88 4.39
N SER A 470 3.32 -9.38 4.17
CA SER A 470 2.71 -9.48 2.83
C SER A 470 3.37 -8.55 1.83
N ILE A 471 3.76 -7.34 2.24
CA ILE A 471 4.37 -6.34 1.35
C ILE A 471 5.69 -5.77 1.88
N ASP A 472 6.49 -5.29 0.95
CA ASP A 472 7.56 -4.33 1.19
C ASP A 472 7.04 -2.92 0.88
N ASN A 473 7.34 -1.94 1.74
CA ASN A 473 6.85 -0.58 1.63
C ASN A 473 7.95 0.43 1.27
N SER A 474 9.11 -0.03 0.80
CA SER A 474 10.15 0.86 0.27
C SER A 474 9.78 1.48 -1.06
N VAL A 475 8.90 0.84 -1.83
CA VAL A 475 8.29 1.41 -3.03
C VAL A 475 6.79 1.08 -3.04
N VAL A 476 5.95 2.10 -3.23
CA VAL A 476 4.50 1.95 -3.37
C VAL A 476 4.01 2.90 -4.44
N LEU A 477 3.18 2.41 -5.36
CA LEU A 477 2.52 3.22 -6.37
C LEU A 477 1.04 3.36 -6.00
N MET A 478 0.52 4.59 -5.96
CA MET A 478 -0.86 4.83 -5.54
C MET A 478 -1.46 6.08 -6.18
N ASN A 479 -2.66 5.92 -6.75
CA ASN A 479 -3.57 7.00 -7.04
C ASN A 479 -4.22 7.41 -5.71
N LYS A 480 -3.79 8.57 -5.21
CA LYS A 480 -4.23 9.04 -3.92
C LYS A 480 -5.63 9.64 -3.94
N LYS A 481 -6.21 10.00 -5.10
CA LYS A 481 -7.61 10.45 -5.13
C LYS A 481 -8.54 9.26 -4.90
N ASP A 482 -8.23 8.12 -5.46
CA ASP A 482 -9.02 6.89 -5.30
C ASP A 482 -8.82 6.28 -3.92
N HIS A 483 -7.61 6.33 -3.38
CA HIS A 483 -7.25 5.72 -2.09
C HIS A 483 -7.12 6.73 -0.94
N PHE A 484 -7.63 7.96 -1.09
CA PHE A 484 -7.42 9.05 -0.14
C PHE A 484 -7.89 8.71 1.28
N LEU A 485 -9.12 8.21 1.40
CA LEU A 485 -9.69 7.81 2.68
C LEU A 485 -8.91 6.64 3.30
N GLY A 486 -8.47 5.69 2.47
CA GLY A 486 -7.60 4.59 2.87
C GLY A 486 -6.29 5.06 3.49
N LEU A 487 -5.60 6.01 2.85
CA LEU A 487 -4.37 6.62 3.38
C LEU A 487 -4.60 7.36 4.70
N LEU A 488 -5.69 8.12 4.76
CA LEU A 488 -6.05 8.90 5.95
C LEU A 488 -6.34 7.99 7.15
N LEU A 489 -7.11 6.93 6.94
CA LEU A 489 -7.37 5.91 7.96
C LEU A 489 -6.11 5.11 8.30
N THR A 490 -5.22 4.85 7.34
CA THR A 490 -3.94 4.18 7.59
C THR A 490 -3.10 4.99 8.59
N ALA A 491 -2.99 6.29 8.35
CA ALA A 491 -2.28 7.20 9.25
C ALA A 491 -2.92 7.22 10.64
N GLU A 492 -4.26 7.27 10.71
CA GLU A 492 -5.00 7.20 11.97
C GLU A 492 -4.66 5.92 12.76
N VAL A 493 -4.79 4.74 12.15
CA VAL A 493 -4.49 3.46 12.81
C VAL A 493 -3.02 3.38 13.28
N GLN A 494 -2.09 3.85 12.46
CA GLN A 494 -0.66 3.85 12.81
C GLN A 494 -0.31 4.84 13.94
N LEU A 495 -1.08 5.93 14.09
CA LEU A 495 -0.91 6.92 15.15
C LEU A 495 -1.58 6.50 16.47
N MET A 496 -2.53 5.57 16.43
CA MET A 496 -3.19 5.04 17.61
C MET A 496 -2.26 4.15 18.47
N PRO A 497 -2.47 4.10 19.79
CA PRO A 497 -1.70 3.26 20.71
C PRO A 497 -2.17 1.79 20.71
N ILE A 498 -2.27 1.17 19.54
CA ILE A 498 -2.60 -0.25 19.35
C ILE A 498 -1.30 -1.06 19.41
N ASN A 499 -1.25 -2.10 20.24
CA ASN A 499 -0.16 -3.06 20.21
C ASN A 499 -0.56 -4.29 19.41
N PHE A 500 0.05 -4.44 18.24
CA PHE A 500 0.04 -5.66 17.47
C PHE A 500 1.11 -6.60 18.04
N ASP A 501 0.86 -7.91 17.97
CA ASP A 501 1.82 -8.94 18.34
C ASP A 501 3.01 -8.92 17.36
N HIS A 502 2.74 -8.61 16.09
CA HIS A 502 3.74 -8.55 15.03
C HIS A 502 3.95 -7.12 14.51
N ASP A 503 5.18 -6.62 14.61
CA ASP A 503 5.54 -5.29 14.09
C ASP A 503 5.45 -5.19 12.56
N SER A 504 5.58 -6.33 11.86
CA SER A 504 5.42 -6.46 10.40
C SER A 504 4.05 -5.97 9.93
N LEU A 505 3.01 -6.15 10.75
CA LEU A 505 1.64 -5.74 10.43
C LEU A 505 1.51 -4.22 10.24
N LYS A 506 2.31 -3.40 10.92
CA LYS A 506 2.30 -1.93 10.75
C LYS A 506 2.65 -1.51 9.32
N LYS A 507 3.46 -2.30 8.61
CA LYS A 507 3.78 -2.08 7.19
C LYS A 507 2.63 -2.54 6.30
N ASP A 508 2.02 -3.68 6.62
CA ASP A 508 0.89 -4.24 5.89
C ASP A 508 -0.40 -3.38 6.00
N LEU A 509 -0.52 -2.53 7.02
CA LEU A 509 -1.65 -1.58 7.13
C LEU A 509 -1.82 -0.71 5.87
N LEU A 510 -0.75 -0.43 5.13
CA LEU A 510 -0.81 0.42 3.93
C LEU A 510 -1.59 -0.18 2.75
N TRP A 511 -1.82 -1.50 2.73
CA TRP A 511 -2.69 -2.15 1.76
C TRP A 511 -3.97 -2.70 2.39
N ILE A 512 -3.94 -3.08 3.67
CA ILE A 512 -5.11 -3.59 4.40
C ILE A 512 -6.14 -2.48 4.66
N VAL A 513 -5.69 -1.31 5.12
CA VAL A 513 -6.61 -0.25 5.54
C VAL A 513 -7.33 0.41 4.36
N PRO A 514 -6.73 0.57 3.17
CA PRO A 514 -7.50 0.91 1.96
C PRO A 514 -8.67 -0.06 1.68
N LEU A 515 -8.48 -1.38 1.82
CA LEU A 515 -9.60 -2.33 1.72
C LEU A 515 -10.64 -2.08 2.81
N ALA A 516 -10.19 -1.83 4.04
CA ALA A 516 -11.06 -1.52 5.16
C ALA A 516 -11.84 -0.21 4.96
N ALA A 517 -11.31 0.73 4.18
CA ALA A 517 -11.95 1.98 3.81
C ALA A 517 -13.02 1.82 2.72
N GLY A 518 -13.03 0.70 1.97
CA GLY A 518 -13.97 0.44 0.88
C GLY A 518 -13.33 0.32 -0.51
N ALA A 519 -11.99 0.27 -0.61
CA ALA A 519 -11.33 -0.04 -1.87
C ALA A 519 -11.67 -1.48 -2.29
N SER A 520 -12.28 -1.64 -3.46
CA SER A 520 -12.77 -2.94 -3.94
C SER A 520 -11.68 -3.78 -4.60
N GLN A 521 -10.61 -3.14 -5.08
CA GLN A 521 -9.50 -3.77 -5.80
C GLN A 521 -8.17 -3.12 -5.43
N LEU A 522 -7.11 -3.93 -5.44
CA LEU A 522 -5.72 -3.52 -5.30
C LEU A 522 -4.87 -4.42 -6.20
N SER A 523 -3.72 -3.95 -6.66
CA SER A 523 -2.77 -4.80 -7.38
C SER A 523 -1.54 -5.10 -6.54
N MET A 524 -1.13 -6.38 -6.52
CA MET A 524 0.15 -6.81 -5.97
C MET A 524 1.01 -7.38 -7.10
N HIS A 525 2.29 -7.04 -7.10
CA HIS A 525 3.25 -7.65 -8.00
C HIS A 525 3.30 -9.17 -7.78
N GLN A 526 3.51 -9.95 -8.85
CA GLN A 526 3.37 -11.41 -8.80
C GLN A 526 4.61 -12.12 -8.25
N VAL A 527 5.78 -11.51 -8.38
CA VAL A 527 7.06 -12.09 -7.94
C VAL A 527 7.42 -11.52 -6.57
N PRO A 528 7.69 -12.37 -5.55
CA PRO A 528 8.16 -11.88 -4.26
C PRO A 528 9.60 -11.38 -4.35
N ALA A 529 10.02 -10.63 -3.34
CA ALA A 529 11.39 -10.13 -3.24
C ALA A 529 12.44 -11.26 -3.39
N ALA A 530 13.50 -10.97 -4.16
CA ALA A 530 14.67 -11.84 -4.32
C ALA A 530 15.83 -11.34 -3.45
N VAL A 531 16.65 -12.25 -2.93
CA VAL A 531 17.96 -11.87 -2.35
C VAL A 531 18.89 -11.58 -3.52
N VAL A 532 19.58 -10.44 -3.50
CA VAL A 532 20.46 -9.99 -4.60
C VAL A 532 21.87 -9.68 -4.09
N GLY A 533 22.89 -10.14 -4.80
CA GLY A 533 24.28 -10.05 -4.33
C GLY A 533 25.26 -10.93 -5.09
N GLU A 534 26.34 -11.29 -4.41
CA GLU A 534 27.36 -12.24 -4.86
C GLU A 534 27.04 -13.62 -4.29
N PHE A 535 27.25 -14.67 -5.10
CA PHE A 535 27.10 -16.04 -4.61
C PHE A 535 28.18 -16.33 -3.56
N THR A 536 27.77 -16.84 -2.39
CA THR A 536 28.68 -17.19 -1.32
C THR A 536 29.64 -18.29 -1.81
N PRO A 537 30.97 -18.02 -1.81
CA PRO A 537 31.96 -19.03 -2.17
C PRO A 537 31.87 -20.23 -1.22
N GLU A 538 32.09 -21.45 -1.72
CA GLU A 538 31.94 -22.69 -0.94
C GLU A 538 32.68 -22.64 0.41
N LYS A 539 33.91 -22.14 0.42
CA LYS A 539 34.73 -21.96 1.64
C LYS A 539 34.11 -21.05 2.72
N ASN A 540 33.17 -20.19 2.36
CA ASN A 540 32.52 -19.23 3.25
C ASN A 540 31.11 -19.68 3.67
N ARG A 541 30.60 -20.78 3.11
CA ARG A 541 29.28 -21.33 3.44
C ARG A 541 29.33 -21.99 4.80
N LYS A 542 28.18 -22.00 5.50
CA LYS A 542 28.02 -22.72 6.77
C LYS A 542 28.12 -24.24 6.59
N ILE A 543 27.58 -24.74 5.48
CA ILE A 543 27.53 -26.17 5.14
C ILE A 543 28.54 -26.43 4.02
N GLN A 544 29.49 -27.34 4.26
CA GLN A 544 30.58 -27.65 3.34
C GLN A 544 30.87 -29.17 3.30
N PRO A 545 30.83 -29.81 2.12
CA PRO A 545 30.32 -29.30 0.84
C PRO A 545 28.79 -29.15 0.86
N SER A 546 28.23 -28.26 0.04
CA SER A 546 26.77 -28.13 -0.16
C SER A 546 26.44 -28.08 -1.65
N VAL A 547 25.41 -28.83 -2.05
CA VAL A 547 24.84 -28.82 -3.41
C VAL A 547 24.19 -27.47 -3.70
N ALA A 548 23.56 -26.86 -2.69
CA ALA A 548 22.88 -25.58 -2.84
C ALA A 548 23.88 -24.43 -3.06
N ARG A 549 23.62 -23.58 -4.04
CA ARG A 549 24.20 -22.23 -4.07
C ARG A 549 23.52 -21.39 -3.00
N GLU A 550 24.36 -20.64 -2.29
CA GLU A 550 23.94 -19.71 -1.24
C GLU A 550 24.22 -18.28 -1.73
N MET A 551 23.30 -17.36 -1.47
CA MET A 551 23.51 -15.93 -1.64
C MET A 551 23.03 -15.22 -0.39
N CYS A 552 23.92 -14.46 0.26
CA CYS A 552 23.63 -13.75 1.50
C CYS A 552 23.80 -12.26 1.31
N SER A 553 22.75 -11.49 1.59
CA SER A 553 22.74 -10.04 1.37
C SER A 553 21.66 -9.38 2.24
N GLN A 554 21.87 -8.11 2.59
CA GLN A 554 20.80 -7.28 3.15
C GLN A 554 19.85 -6.77 2.06
N HIS A 555 20.34 -6.69 0.82
CA HIS A 555 19.61 -6.11 -0.29
C HIS A 555 18.55 -7.05 -0.85
N ARG A 556 17.43 -6.45 -1.27
CA ARG A 556 16.33 -7.14 -1.92
C ARG A 556 16.17 -6.60 -3.33
N ALA A 557 16.06 -7.48 -4.31
CA ALA A 557 15.70 -7.10 -5.68
C ALA A 557 14.23 -7.37 -5.94
N PHE A 558 13.59 -6.40 -6.58
CA PHE A 558 12.23 -6.54 -7.11
C PHE A 558 12.33 -6.59 -8.63
N LEU A 559 11.94 -7.74 -9.17
CA LEU A 559 12.19 -8.13 -10.54
C LEU A 559 10.95 -7.90 -11.37
N ASP A 560 11.11 -7.68 -12.67
CA ASP A 560 9.98 -7.70 -13.57
C ASP A 560 9.58 -9.13 -13.93
N SER A 561 8.31 -9.44 -13.70
CA SER A 561 7.73 -10.79 -13.81
C SER A 561 7.53 -11.25 -15.25
N SER A 562 7.83 -10.42 -16.26
CA SER A 562 7.53 -10.76 -17.64
C SER A 562 8.39 -11.89 -18.21
N ILE A 563 9.65 -12.06 -17.77
CA ILE A 563 10.55 -13.12 -18.31
C ILE A 563 11.64 -13.50 -17.29
N ALA A 564 11.58 -14.70 -16.68
CA ALA A 564 12.61 -15.19 -15.75
C ALA A 564 14.00 -15.40 -16.40
N ALA A 565 14.07 -15.52 -17.73
CA ALA A 565 15.31 -15.67 -18.50
C ALA A 565 15.91 -14.34 -18.99
N GLU A 566 15.19 -13.21 -18.85
CA GLU A 566 15.61 -11.84 -19.23
C GLU A 566 15.24 -10.85 -18.11
N ALA A 567 15.24 -11.32 -16.86
CA ALA A 567 14.67 -10.61 -15.73
C ALA A 567 15.35 -9.25 -15.53
N SER A 568 14.63 -8.18 -15.89
CA SER A 568 15.05 -6.81 -15.61
C SER A 568 14.65 -6.44 -14.18
N ILE A 569 15.49 -5.66 -13.50
CA ILE A 569 15.25 -5.22 -12.13
C ILE A 569 14.39 -3.93 -12.17
N TYR A 570 13.34 -3.86 -11.35
CA TYR A 570 12.64 -2.59 -11.09
C TYR A 570 13.46 -1.73 -10.12
N PHE A 571 13.84 -2.31 -8.98
CA PHE A 571 14.67 -1.64 -7.99
C PHE A 571 15.34 -2.62 -7.04
N ILE A 572 16.37 -2.13 -6.34
CA ILE A 572 17.02 -2.81 -5.21
C ILE A 572 16.84 -1.95 -3.95
N THR A 573 16.66 -2.57 -2.78
CA THR A 573 16.57 -1.86 -1.50
C THR A 573 17.91 -1.79 -0.76
N ASP A 574 17.97 -0.93 0.25
CA ASP A 574 19.07 -0.88 1.23
C ASP A 574 20.43 -0.51 0.64
N GLY A 575 20.45 0.39 -0.35
CA GLY A 575 21.68 0.99 -0.85
C GLY A 575 22.65 0.01 -1.54
N PHE A 576 23.94 0.33 -1.50
CA PHE A 576 25.01 -0.44 -2.14
C PHE A 576 26.04 -1.04 -1.16
N ARG A 577 25.98 -0.75 0.14
CA ARG A 577 26.97 -1.28 1.09
C ARG A 577 26.57 -2.66 1.58
N ASN A 578 27.54 -3.48 1.99
CA ASN A 578 27.21 -4.78 2.60
C ASN A 578 26.39 -4.62 3.89
N CYS A 579 26.64 -3.57 4.68
CA CYS A 579 25.78 -3.12 5.78
C CYS A 579 25.52 -1.61 5.68
N ASP A 580 24.25 -1.21 5.76
CA ASP A 580 23.86 0.20 5.83
C ASP A 580 23.78 0.73 7.27
N VAL A 581 23.91 -0.18 8.25
CA VAL A 581 23.97 0.14 9.69
C VAL A 581 25.37 -0.08 10.24
N GLU A 582 25.69 0.63 11.33
CA GLU A 582 26.89 0.35 12.10
C GLU A 582 26.76 -1.02 12.77
N ILE A 583 27.71 -1.91 12.48
CA ILE A 583 27.72 -3.28 13.01
C ILE A 583 28.32 -3.35 14.41
N ASP A 584 27.77 -4.24 15.25
CA ASP A 584 28.40 -4.62 16.50
C ASP A 584 29.42 -5.73 16.23
N VAL A 585 30.64 -5.31 15.88
CA VAL A 585 31.73 -6.23 15.50
C VAL A 585 32.01 -7.28 16.57
N GLU A 586 31.89 -6.94 17.85
CA GLU A 586 32.19 -7.89 18.95
C GLU A 586 31.12 -8.97 19.09
N LYS A 587 29.88 -8.65 18.75
CA LYS A 587 28.77 -9.61 18.71
C LYS A 587 28.79 -10.44 17.42
N GLU A 588 28.98 -9.79 16.27
CA GLU A 588 28.84 -10.41 14.95
C GLU A 588 30.06 -11.26 14.53
N LYS A 589 31.22 -11.09 15.17
CA LYS A 589 32.42 -11.91 14.88
C LYS A 589 32.24 -13.40 15.14
N ASP A 590 31.33 -13.77 16.03
CA ASP A 590 31.09 -15.15 16.47
C ASP A 590 29.96 -15.83 15.67
N TYR A 591 29.33 -15.10 14.74
CA TYR A 591 28.26 -15.62 13.91
C TYR A 591 28.80 -16.59 12.81
N PRO A 592 27.94 -17.47 12.28
CA PRO A 592 28.38 -18.62 11.49
C PRO A 592 28.77 -18.31 10.04
N LEU A 593 28.35 -17.17 9.46
CA LEU A 593 28.66 -16.80 8.08
C LEU A 593 30.02 -16.11 7.98
N PHE A 594 30.67 -16.28 6.83
CA PHE A 594 31.99 -15.68 6.61
C PHE A 594 33.00 -16.06 7.70
N SER A 595 33.02 -17.31 8.16
CA SER A 595 33.82 -17.74 9.32
C SER A 595 35.33 -17.41 9.26
N GLU A 596 35.88 -17.11 8.08
CA GLU A 596 37.24 -16.55 7.93
C GLU A 596 37.30 -15.01 8.08
N LEU A 597 36.28 -14.29 7.60
CA LEU A 597 36.13 -12.84 7.69
C LEU A 597 35.74 -12.41 9.12
N ALA A 598 34.79 -13.12 9.72
CA ALA A 598 34.21 -12.82 11.02
C ALA A 598 35.24 -12.98 12.16
N LYS A 599 36.22 -13.88 12.02
CA LYS A 599 37.31 -14.06 13.01
C LYS A 599 38.26 -12.87 13.13
N ASP A 600 38.24 -11.94 12.17
CA ASP A 600 39.05 -10.74 12.19
C ASP A 600 38.12 -9.51 12.28
N PRO A 601 37.93 -8.94 13.48
CA PRO A 601 37.10 -7.76 13.71
C PRO A 601 37.38 -6.60 12.75
N LYS A 602 38.64 -6.43 12.36
CA LYS A 602 39.04 -5.35 11.46
C LYS A 602 38.52 -5.61 10.04
N LYS A 603 38.65 -6.84 9.54
CA LYS A 603 38.14 -7.22 8.22
C LYS A 603 36.62 -7.19 8.16
N LEU A 604 35.95 -7.61 9.23
CA LEU A 604 34.49 -7.55 9.30
C LEU A 604 33.99 -6.09 9.21
N LYS A 605 34.67 -5.17 9.90
CA LYS A 605 34.38 -3.73 9.82
C LYS A 605 34.72 -3.11 8.46
N GLU A 606 35.78 -3.57 7.80
CA GLU A 606 36.13 -3.12 6.45
C GLU A 606 35.06 -3.60 5.45
N TRP A 607 34.73 -4.89 5.48
CA TRP A 607 33.71 -5.49 4.62
C TRP A 607 32.34 -4.84 4.77
N SER A 608 31.90 -4.51 5.99
CA SER A 608 30.57 -3.90 6.19
C SER A 608 30.40 -2.57 5.44
N GLY A 609 31.50 -1.80 5.30
CA GLY A 609 31.52 -0.54 4.54
C GLY A 609 31.79 -0.69 3.05
N GLU A 610 32.19 -1.87 2.57
CA GLU A 610 32.44 -2.15 1.16
C GLU A 610 31.14 -2.18 0.35
N ALA A 611 31.27 -1.90 -0.95
CA ALA A 611 30.15 -2.02 -1.86
C ALA A 611 29.86 -3.50 -2.18
N THR A 612 28.59 -3.89 -2.10
CA THR A 612 28.11 -5.20 -2.50
C THR A 612 28.34 -5.40 -3.98
N LYS A 613 28.85 -6.57 -4.35
CA LYS A 613 28.94 -7.01 -5.75
C LYS A 613 27.65 -7.72 -6.11
N PHE A 614 26.97 -7.23 -7.14
CA PHE A 614 25.74 -7.83 -7.62
C PHE A 614 26.01 -8.70 -8.85
N GLN A 615 26.03 -10.02 -8.66
CA GLN A 615 26.28 -11.02 -9.72
C GLN A 615 25.00 -11.72 -10.16
N GLY A 616 24.00 -11.77 -9.29
CA GLY A 616 22.71 -12.38 -9.58
C GLY A 616 21.72 -12.18 -8.45
N ALA A 617 20.60 -12.88 -8.55
CA ALA A 617 19.55 -12.93 -7.53
C ALA A 617 18.98 -14.33 -7.37
N ILE A 618 18.49 -14.64 -6.18
CA ILE A 618 17.72 -15.86 -5.88
C ILE A 618 16.34 -15.42 -5.37
N ILE A 619 15.27 -15.81 -6.08
CA ILE A 619 13.91 -15.74 -5.54
C ILE A 619 13.73 -17.00 -4.68
N PRO A 620 13.77 -16.88 -3.34
CA PRO A 620 13.72 -18.04 -2.47
C PRO A 620 12.34 -18.71 -2.55
N LEU A 621 12.31 -20.01 -2.30
CA LEU A 621 11.06 -20.69 -1.99
C LEU A 621 10.48 -20.15 -0.68
N ALA A 622 9.15 -20.17 -0.58
CA ALA A 622 8.44 -19.81 0.64
C ALA A 622 9.01 -20.59 1.83
N GLN A 623 9.25 -19.93 2.96
CA GLN A 623 9.99 -20.52 4.08
C GLN A 623 9.24 -21.70 4.73
N GLU A 624 7.93 -21.81 4.52
CA GLU A 624 7.10 -22.97 4.89
C GLU A 624 7.39 -24.24 4.06
N ILE A 625 8.08 -24.13 2.92
CA ILE A 625 8.53 -25.27 2.12
C ILE A 625 9.82 -25.82 2.74
N GLU A 626 9.70 -26.96 3.41
CA GLU A 626 10.81 -27.63 4.09
C GLU A 626 11.23 -28.93 3.38
N ALA A 627 12.52 -29.08 3.08
CA ALA A 627 13.13 -30.30 2.57
C ALA A 627 13.92 -31.02 3.66
N LYS A 628 13.25 -31.88 4.42
CA LYS A 628 13.94 -32.76 5.37
C LYS A 628 14.89 -33.69 4.63
N ASN A 629 16.15 -33.69 5.06
CA ASN A 629 17.21 -34.49 4.47
C ASN A 629 18.12 -35.04 5.58
N ASN A 630 18.83 -36.13 5.27
CA ASN A 630 19.82 -36.74 6.16
C ASN A 630 21.25 -36.34 5.77
N PHE A 631 21.41 -35.38 4.86
CA PHE A 631 22.66 -35.06 4.18
C PHE A 631 23.32 -33.78 4.70
N ASP A 632 22.92 -33.30 5.88
CA ASP A 632 23.36 -32.01 6.46
C ASP A 632 23.19 -30.83 5.47
N GLU A 633 22.18 -30.91 4.59
CA GLU A 633 21.87 -29.88 3.60
C GLU A 633 20.79 -28.91 4.10
N VAL A 634 20.75 -27.71 3.52
CA VAL A 634 19.76 -26.69 3.88
C VAL A 634 18.33 -27.19 3.68
N ALA A 635 17.50 -27.06 4.72
CA ALA A 635 16.14 -27.54 4.70
C ALA A 635 15.11 -26.48 4.26
N ILE A 636 15.46 -25.19 4.32
CA ILE A 636 14.55 -24.06 4.03
C ILE A 636 15.22 -23.07 3.08
N GLY A 637 14.42 -22.42 2.23
CA GLY A 637 14.91 -21.55 1.16
C GLY A 637 15.41 -20.18 1.57
N LEU A 638 15.09 -19.74 2.79
CA LEU A 638 15.46 -18.41 3.28
C LEU A 638 15.79 -18.45 4.78
N GLN A 639 16.94 -17.91 5.17
CA GLN A 639 17.41 -17.85 6.55
C GLN A 639 17.99 -16.48 6.88
N ASN A 640 17.65 -15.96 8.07
CA ASN A 640 18.31 -14.80 8.64
C ASN A 640 19.45 -15.29 9.56
N HIS A 641 20.64 -14.73 9.41
CA HIS A 641 21.81 -15.11 10.20
C HIS A 641 22.31 -14.01 11.15
N GLY A 642 21.55 -12.93 11.28
CA GLY A 642 21.74 -11.90 12.31
C GLY A 642 22.74 -10.79 11.99
N TYR A 643 23.46 -10.86 10.86
CA TYR A 643 24.45 -9.85 10.48
C TYR A 643 23.80 -8.51 10.08
N CYS A 644 24.57 -7.43 10.23
CA CYS A 644 24.13 -6.06 9.96
C CYS A 644 22.87 -5.68 10.75
N GLY A 645 22.81 -6.04 12.04
CA GLY A 645 21.62 -5.81 12.86
C GLY A 645 20.39 -6.60 12.38
N ASP A 646 20.57 -7.89 12.11
CA ASP A 646 19.53 -8.82 11.63
C ASP A 646 18.95 -8.48 10.23
N ASN A 647 19.68 -7.73 9.40
CA ASN A 647 19.23 -7.36 8.05
C ASN A 647 19.71 -8.31 6.95
N ILE A 648 20.75 -9.13 7.17
CA ILE A 648 21.21 -10.08 6.17
C ILE A 648 20.34 -11.34 6.12
N TRP A 649 19.86 -11.62 4.91
CA TRP A 649 19.13 -12.83 4.56
C TRP A 649 19.94 -13.66 3.57
N CYS A 650 19.94 -14.98 3.78
CA CYS A 650 20.57 -15.95 2.90
C CYS A 650 19.51 -16.78 2.20
N ALA A 651 19.51 -16.74 0.87
CA ALA A 651 18.68 -17.57 0.02
C ALA A 651 19.46 -18.76 -0.52
N TYR A 652 18.74 -19.85 -0.75
CA TYR A 652 19.27 -21.11 -1.25
C TYR A 652 18.48 -21.56 -2.48
N ASP A 653 19.19 -22.03 -3.51
CA ASP A 653 18.56 -22.46 -4.77
C ASP A 653 18.04 -23.89 -4.74
N VAL A 654 18.61 -24.78 -3.94
CA VAL A 654 18.19 -26.18 -3.83
C VAL A 654 18.01 -26.56 -2.35
N LEU A 655 16.86 -27.14 -2.01
CA LEU A 655 16.59 -27.59 -0.65
C LEU A 655 16.83 -29.10 -0.50
N GLY A 656 17.58 -29.47 0.54
CA GLY A 656 17.82 -30.85 0.96
C GLY A 656 18.48 -31.76 -0.07
N ALA A 657 19.23 -31.17 -1.01
CA ALA A 657 19.79 -31.84 -2.19
C ALA A 657 18.75 -32.70 -2.95
N LYS A 658 17.50 -32.20 -3.02
CA LYS A 658 16.42 -32.83 -3.77
C LYS A 658 16.52 -32.49 -5.25
N ASP A 659 16.27 -33.48 -6.10
CA ASP A 659 16.17 -33.28 -7.55
C ASP A 659 14.78 -32.78 -8.00
N ASP A 660 13.77 -32.86 -7.12
CA ASP A 660 12.40 -32.47 -7.43
C ASP A 660 12.27 -30.93 -7.60
N PRO A 661 11.65 -30.44 -8.69
CA PRO A 661 11.55 -29.00 -8.99
C PRO A 661 10.85 -28.16 -7.91
N GLU A 662 10.00 -28.76 -7.08
CA GLU A 662 9.31 -28.05 -5.98
C GLU A 662 10.28 -27.57 -4.88
N PHE A 663 11.48 -28.13 -4.83
CA PHE A 663 12.56 -27.75 -3.90
C PHE A 663 13.63 -26.89 -4.58
N HIS A 664 13.38 -26.41 -5.79
CA HIS A 664 14.29 -25.55 -6.56
C HIS A 664 13.75 -24.13 -6.59
N ALA A 665 14.55 -23.19 -6.08
CA ALA A 665 14.27 -21.77 -6.15
C ALA A 665 14.64 -21.22 -7.54
N VAL A 666 14.13 -20.03 -7.88
CA VAL A 666 14.48 -19.40 -9.16
C VAL A 666 15.79 -18.64 -8.98
N VAL A 667 16.79 -18.98 -9.79
CA VAL A 667 18.08 -18.28 -9.81
C VAL A 667 18.22 -17.49 -11.09
N ILE A 668 18.66 -16.25 -10.94
CA ILE A 668 18.90 -15.31 -12.03
C ILE A 668 20.36 -14.91 -11.96
N ASP A 669 21.13 -15.27 -12.98
CA ASP A 669 22.48 -14.80 -13.17
C ASP A 669 22.42 -13.50 -14.01
N PHE A 670 23.00 -12.42 -13.51
CA PHE A 670 22.99 -11.16 -14.25
C PHE A 670 23.94 -11.23 -15.43
N ASP A 671 23.48 -10.74 -16.59
CA ASP A 671 24.32 -10.65 -17.76
C ASP A 671 25.38 -9.54 -17.60
N VAL A 672 26.36 -9.51 -18.51
CA VAL A 672 27.46 -8.54 -18.44
C VAL A 672 26.94 -7.08 -18.49
N PRO A 673 25.99 -6.70 -19.37
CA PRO A 673 25.36 -5.38 -19.34
C PRO A 673 24.71 -4.99 -18.00
N GLN A 674 23.97 -5.90 -17.36
CA GLN A 674 23.32 -5.68 -16.07
C GLN A 674 24.36 -5.49 -14.96
N GLN A 675 25.36 -6.37 -14.88
CA GLN A 675 26.46 -6.23 -13.92
C GLN A 675 27.17 -4.90 -14.13
N LYS A 676 27.41 -4.50 -15.38
CA LYS A 676 28.07 -3.24 -15.69
C LYS A 676 27.26 -2.01 -15.28
N THR A 677 25.95 -2.08 -15.47
CA THR A 677 25.01 -1.05 -15.02
C THR A 677 25.07 -0.89 -13.49
N LEU A 678 25.03 -2.00 -12.76
CA LEU A 678 25.13 -2.02 -11.29
C LEU A 678 26.48 -1.52 -10.79
N GLU A 679 27.58 -1.83 -11.48
CA GLU A 679 28.91 -1.28 -11.18
C GLU A 679 28.93 0.25 -11.28
N VAL A 680 28.37 0.82 -12.35
CA VAL A 680 28.29 2.28 -12.54
C VAL A 680 27.43 2.90 -11.44
N MET A 681 26.25 2.33 -11.17
CA MET A 681 25.38 2.81 -10.10
C MET A 681 26.08 2.76 -8.73
N SER A 682 26.83 1.70 -8.44
CA SER A 682 27.63 1.58 -7.22
C SER A 682 28.70 2.67 -7.11
N GLN A 683 29.43 2.96 -8.18
CA GLN A 683 30.42 4.04 -8.20
C GLN A 683 29.78 5.41 -7.97
N VAL A 684 28.63 5.67 -8.60
CA VAL A 684 27.84 6.90 -8.40
C VAL A 684 27.38 7.00 -6.93
N TRP A 685 26.93 5.90 -6.34
CA TRP A 685 26.48 5.86 -4.95
C TRP A 685 27.61 6.09 -3.94
N GLN A 686 28.80 5.53 -4.16
CA GLN A 686 29.89 5.53 -3.18
C GLN A 686 30.76 6.78 -3.21
N LYS A 687 30.96 7.42 -4.38
CA LYS A 687 31.84 8.58 -4.52
C LYS A 687 31.30 9.85 -3.84
N PHE A 688 30.07 9.80 -3.35
CA PHE A 688 29.32 10.91 -2.78
C PHE A 688 28.59 10.52 -1.51
#